data_AF-A0A9Q5HVQ5-F1
#
_entry.id   AF-A0A9Q5HVQ5-F1
#
_cell.length_a   1.000
_cell.length_b   1.000
_cell.length_c   1.000
_cell.angle_alpha   90.00
_cell.angle_beta   90.00
_cell.angle_gamma   90.00
#
_symmetry.space_group_name_H-M   'P 1'
#
loop_
_entity.id
_entity.type
_entity.pdbx_description
1 polymer ?
#
loop_
_entity_poly.entity_id
_entity_poly.type
_entity_poly.pdbx_seq_one_letter_code
_entity_poly.pdbx_strand_id
1 'polypeptide(L)'
;MQSRFQGCQEGIPGHFTTGPVNGLAGAIGNTPLIYLKGLSERTGCQILGKAEFQNPGGSVKDRAALGLISDAEEKGLLKPGGTVVEGTAGNTGIGLAHVCRSKGYNCVIFMPNTQSQEKIDLLRMLGAEVYPVPAVAYDDPKNYNHQARDYAKALDNAIWTNQFDNVANANIHYATTGPEIWEQTDGKVDGFICATGTGGTLAGVGRYLKEKSNGRTQIWLADPPGSVLHSYISSGGKLIERTGSSVTEGIGQGRITDNLGTFIKNVDSSLHIADEKSISMVYEMLDTEGLYIGASSALNVVAAYEMAQKLGPGKTIVTAICDGAYRYQSRLFSKKWLQLKGLENAIPENLKKQFHPLKLNPRTNEIYLQLPPPHENIIITPPRKNDTDAIVEAMNDPRVYKTLLSPPFPYLREHAEAWLASSIQACDTAYDKLKQAAAKDVDDRSPVVHVDGCPVSFLREVRKDGSDAYLGSIGIFRSFRFQFLRDEERERSLSSRNVELPAGHPEIIWEIADHLVSSHHGRGIVTAVVRTLINDWAVPRMNAHVIYASAFTGNIASVRVFLKNGFEEFDQVEDCLTIAENRFVLTTPSSLDKQMHPLKVNLCTNEVHLRLPAPHENIVITPPRMTDADALIQIMNDPRVYKMLLDEPFPFLPTHAEAWLTVEKQRSDAVLDEFRRSAGQNKRNNLGGAGDSQTPPLRYVGDCPVSILREVQKDGSDTFIGHIGVYRCGRFEFLRDEEQEDEFASQNEEFPVGSPKIIWEIGDFLSSSYHGGGIMTAAIRMIIHDWAVPRMNAHTIYGSTYSGNAASVKVFLKNGFKEFDFVDNCVEIRKSKGGGKAGVHFLVWRRPQ
;
A
#
# COMPACT_ATOMS: atom_id res chain seq x y z
N MET A 1 16.61 1.05 65.01
CA MET A 1 15.75 2.22 64.71
C MET A 1 15.06 2.03 63.35
N GLN A 2 14.40 0.89 63.17
CA GLN A 2 13.59 0.52 62.00
C GLN A 2 12.21 0.15 62.54
N SER A 3 11.21 1.03 62.41
CA SER A 3 9.76 0.70 62.49
C SER A 3 8.82 1.93 62.57
N ARG A 4 9.05 3.02 61.81
CA ARG A 4 8.12 4.19 61.81
C ARG A 4 7.86 4.87 60.46
N PHE A 5 7.93 4.13 59.35
CA PHE A 5 7.47 4.64 58.05
C PHE A 5 6.69 3.56 57.28
N GLN A 6 5.60 3.09 57.89
CA GLN A 6 4.53 2.34 57.20
C GLN A 6 3.21 3.02 57.56
N GLY A 7 2.78 3.93 56.70
CA GLY A 7 1.55 4.70 56.84
C GLY A 7 1.62 5.92 55.93
N CYS A 8 0.82 5.91 54.87
CA CYS A 8 0.70 6.92 53.80
C CYS A 8 1.77 6.85 52.69
N GLN A 9 1.65 5.85 51.82
CA GLN A 9 2.14 5.89 50.42
C GLN A 9 1.02 5.42 49.47
N GLU A 10 -0.18 5.98 49.59
CA GLU A 10 -1.16 5.95 48.51
C GLU A 10 -1.09 7.30 47.80
N GLY A 11 -0.63 7.30 46.55
CA GLY A 11 -0.70 8.46 45.66
C GLY A 11 0.65 9.08 45.29
N ILE A 12 1.43 8.38 44.45
CA ILE A 12 2.20 8.86 43.27
C ILE A 12 2.97 7.61 42.77
N PRO A 13 2.69 7.10 41.55
CA PRO A 13 3.29 5.85 41.08
C PRO A 13 4.76 6.08 40.70
N GLY A 14 5.67 5.53 41.50
CA GLY A 14 7.14 5.59 41.30
C GLY A 14 7.77 4.30 40.76
N HIS A 15 6.99 3.38 40.18
CA HIS A 15 7.51 2.13 39.61
C HIS A 15 6.84 1.80 38.28
N PHE A 16 7.59 1.22 37.33
CA PHE A 16 7.06 0.68 36.08
C PHE A 16 5.85 -0.23 36.36
N THR A 17 4.74 0.03 35.68
CA THR A 17 3.52 -0.77 35.86
C THR A 17 3.67 -2.09 35.13
N THR A 18 4.03 -3.15 35.86
CA THR A 18 4.00 -4.54 35.36
C THR A 18 2.66 -5.22 35.65
N GLY A 19 1.69 -4.49 36.21
CA GLY A 19 0.37 -4.97 36.59
C GLY A 19 -0.74 -3.93 36.35
N PRO A 20 -2.00 -4.28 36.66
CA PRO A 20 -3.15 -3.39 36.45
C PRO A 20 -3.02 -2.05 37.20
N VAL A 21 -3.59 -0.99 36.63
CA VAL A 21 -3.60 0.37 37.21
C VAL A 21 -5.01 0.84 37.56
N ASN A 22 -5.12 1.76 38.52
CA ASN A 22 -6.41 2.29 38.97
C ASN A 22 -6.94 3.38 38.03
N GLY A 23 -7.81 2.97 37.12
CA GLY A 23 -8.55 3.86 36.22
C GLY A 23 -7.64 4.70 35.31
N LEU A 24 -8.21 5.78 34.75
CA LEU A 24 -7.49 6.67 33.84
C LEU A 24 -6.30 7.36 34.53
N ALA A 25 -6.48 7.89 35.74
CA ALA A 25 -5.43 8.61 36.45
C ALA A 25 -4.20 7.74 36.72
N GLY A 26 -4.39 6.45 37.07
CA GLY A 26 -3.29 5.51 37.24
C GLY A 26 -2.59 5.09 35.94
N ALA A 27 -3.23 5.30 34.78
CA ALA A 27 -2.65 5.03 33.46
C ALA A 27 -1.86 6.21 32.88
N ILE A 28 -1.88 7.38 33.53
CA ILE A 28 -1.06 8.54 33.14
C ILE A 28 0.37 8.33 33.63
N GLY A 29 1.33 8.41 32.72
CA GLY A 29 2.75 8.22 32.98
C GLY A 29 3.29 6.86 32.53
N ASN A 30 4.49 6.49 32.99
CA ASN A 30 5.19 5.27 32.58
C ASN A 30 5.31 5.10 31.05
N THR A 31 5.46 6.22 30.34
CA THR A 31 5.49 6.23 28.88
C THR A 31 6.79 5.62 28.35
N PRO A 32 6.78 4.95 27.19
CA PRO A 32 8.02 4.39 26.62
C PRO A 32 9.09 5.44 26.32
N LEU A 33 10.34 5.00 26.37
CA LEU A 33 11.49 5.75 25.87
C LEU A 33 11.97 5.10 24.58
N ILE A 34 11.73 5.75 23.45
CA ILE A 34 11.91 5.18 22.10
C ILE A 34 13.28 5.56 21.56
N TYR A 35 14.04 4.57 21.09
CA TYR A 35 15.30 4.80 20.37
C TYR A 35 15.03 5.29 18.95
N LEU A 36 15.55 6.46 18.59
CA LEU A 36 15.40 7.05 17.25
C LEU A 36 16.60 6.64 16.39
N LYS A 37 16.46 5.54 15.65
CA LYS A 37 17.57 4.83 15.01
C LYS A 37 18.33 5.69 14.00
N GLY A 38 17.63 6.28 13.04
CA GLY A 38 18.23 7.02 11.93
C GLY A 38 19.05 8.22 12.40
N LEU A 39 18.51 8.99 13.35
CA LEU A 39 19.20 10.15 13.92
C LEU A 39 20.38 9.75 14.80
N SER A 40 20.26 8.64 15.53
CA SER A 40 21.33 8.10 16.37
C SER A 40 22.52 7.66 15.52
N GLU A 41 22.27 6.91 14.44
CA GLU A 41 23.31 6.45 13.51
C GLU A 41 24.03 7.63 12.82
N ARG A 42 23.30 8.68 12.42
CA ARG A 42 23.86 9.89 11.78
C ARG A 42 24.80 10.69 12.70
N THR A 43 24.57 10.65 14.01
CA THR A 43 25.34 11.45 14.99
C THR A 43 26.36 10.63 15.76
N GLY A 44 26.26 9.29 15.71
CA GLY A 44 26.99 8.39 16.61
C GLY A 44 26.58 8.54 18.08
N CYS A 45 25.46 9.23 18.37
CA CYS A 45 24.87 9.36 19.71
C CYS A 45 23.69 8.40 19.86
N GLN A 46 23.26 8.17 21.10
CA GLN A 46 21.99 7.51 21.39
C GLN A 46 20.91 8.58 21.60
N ILE A 47 20.06 8.81 20.60
CA ILE A 47 18.96 9.79 20.67
C ILE A 47 17.66 9.06 21.03
N LEU A 48 17.00 9.51 22.10
CA LEU A 48 15.84 8.87 22.68
C LEU A 48 14.66 9.84 22.79
N GLY A 49 13.48 9.41 22.37
CA GLY A 49 12.22 10.15 22.48
C GLY A 49 11.31 9.60 23.58
N LYS A 50 11.03 10.39 24.61
CA LYS A 50 10.06 10.05 25.67
C LYS A 50 8.65 10.20 25.13
N ALA A 51 7.93 9.09 24.95
CA ALA A 51 6.69 8.97 24.18
C ALA A 51 5.44 9.47 24.93
N GLU A 52 5.44 10.75 25.32
CA GLU A 52 4.33 11.37 26.06
C GLU A 52 3.00 11.44 25.29
N PHE A 53 3.02 11.26 23.96
CA PHE A 53 1.82 11.06 23.15
C PHE A 53 1.04 9.78 23.48
N GLN A 54 1.64 8.84 24.24
CA GLN A 54 1.01 7.59 24.66
C GLN A 54 0.35 7.66 26.05
N ASN A 55 0.33 8.83 26.70
CA ASN A 55 -0.61 9.03 27.81
C ASN A 55 -2.06 8.84 27.30
N PRO A 56 -3.02 8.44 28.16
CA PRO A 56 -4.36 8.06 27.71
C PRO A 56 -5.21 9.19 27.11
N GLY A 57 -4.96 10.45 27.50
CA GLY A 57 -5.50 11.64 26.83
C GLY A 57 -4.67 12.09 25.61
N GLY A 58 -3.57 11.39 25.32
CA GLY A 58 -2.81 11.47 24.09
C GLY A 58 -1.75 12.56 24.07
N SER A 59 -1.35 13.10 25.23
CA SER A 59 -0.27 14.09 25.30
C SER A 59 0.41 14.19 26.66
N VAL A 60 1.56 14.88 26.69
CA VAL A 60 2.29 15.26 27.91
C VAL A 60 1.45 16.06 28.92
N LYS A 61 0.38 16.73 28.47
CA LYS A 61 -0.45 17.58 29.34
C LYS A 61 -1.37 16.80 30.27
N ASP A 62 -1.52 15.50 30.05
CA ASP A 62 -2.24 14.63 30.98
C ASP A 62 -1.55 14.60 32.35
N ARG A 63 -0.21 14.60 32.37
CA ARG A 63 0.57 14.72 33.60
C ARG A 63 0.34 16.05 34.29
N ALA A 64 0.37 17.15 33.53
CA ALA A 64 0.12 18.48 34.07
C ALA A 64 -1.28 18.57 34.68
N ALA A 65 -2.31 18.09 33.98
CA ALA A 65 -3.69 18.04 34.47
C ALA A 65 -3.80 17.23 35.77
N LEU A 66 -3.22 16.03 35.81
CA LEU A 66 -3.20 15.18 37.00
C LEU A 66 -2.49 15.87 38.17
N GLY A 67 -1.33 16.48 37.93
CA GLY A 67 -0.55 17.19 38.94
C GLY A 67 -1.29 18.39 39.54
N LEU A 68 -1.93 19.21 38.69
CA LEU A 68 -2.70 20.38 39.11
C LEU A 68 -3.91 19.99 39.96
N ILE A 69 -4.63 18.94 39.57
CA ILE A 69 -5.81 18.45 40.32
C ILE A 69 -5.38 17.79 41.63
N SER A 70 -4.35 16.94 41.60
CA SER A 70 -3.88 16.23 42.81
C SER A 70 -3.33 17.20 43.86
N ASP A 71 -2.59 18.24 43.44
CA ASP A 71 -2.11 19.30 44.35
C ASP A 71 -3.27 20.07 45.00
N ALA A 72 -4.35 20.34 44.25
CA ALA A 72 -5.53 21.01 44.79
C ALA A 72 -6.34 20.10 45.74
N GLU A 73 -6.43 18.81 45.45
CA GLU A 73 -7.02 17.79 46.35
C GLU A 73 -6.24 17.71 47.66
N GLU A 74 -4.90 17.60 47.59
CA GLU A 74 -4.02 17.49 48.75
C GLU A 74 -4.10 18.73 49.66
N LYS A 75 -4.21 19.92 49.06
CA LYS A 75 -4.39 21.19 49.79
C LYS A 75 -5.82 21.41 50.31
N GLY A 76 -6.76 20.51 49.99
CA GLY A 76 -8.17 20.64 50.36
C GLY A 76 -8.92 21.78 49.66
N LEU A 77 -8.35 22.32 48.57
CA LEU A 77 -8.94 23.39 47.76
C LEU A 77 -10.05 22.88 46.85
N LEU A 78 -9.96 21.61 46.45
CA LEU A 78 -10.95 20.93 45.63
C LEU A 78 -11.53 19.73 46.37
N LYS A 79 -12.84 19.75 46.64
CA LYS A 79 -13.59 18.67 47.31
C LYS A 79 -14.42 17.90 46.28
N PRO A 80 -14.85 16.65 46.57
CA PRO A 80 -15.65 15.83 45.66
C PRO A 80 -16.82 16.59 45.01
N GLY A 81 -17.01 16.42 43.70
CA GLY A 81 -18.03 17.14 42.92
C GLY A 81 -17.70 18.60 42.59
N GLY A 82 -16.51 19.08 42.95
CA GLY A 82 -16.05 20.44 42.65
C GLY A 82 -15.80 20.72 41.17
N THR A 83 -15.49 21.98 40.87
CA THR A 83 -15.35 22.48 39.49
C THR A 83 -13.92 22.92 39.21
N VAL A 84 -13.34 22.35 38.16
CA VAL A 84 -12.00 22.71 37.67
C VAL A 84 -12.15 23.61 36.45
N VAL A 85 -11.57 24.80 36.53
CA VAL A 85 -11.68 25.84 35.51
C VAL A 85 -10.31 26.14 34.92
N GLU A 86 -10.21 26.25 33.59
CA GLU A 86 -8.96 26.62 32.93
C GLU A 86 -9.18 27.46 31.66
N GLY A 87 -8.26 28.40 31.43
CA GLY A 87 -8.17 29.14 30.18
C GLY A 87 -7.26 28.41 29.19
N THR A 88 -7.79 27.61 28.26
CA THR A 88 -6.97 26.90 27.27
C THR A 88 -7.77 26.38 26.07
N ALA A 89 -7.14 26.33 24.91
CA ALA A 89 -7.66 25.70 23.69
C ALA A 89 -6.87 24.46 23.25
N GLY A 90 -5.92 24.02 24.08
CA GLY A 90 -4.92 23.02 23.73
C GLY A 90 -5.03 21.74 24.54
N ASN A 91 -3.94 20.96 24.49
CA ASN A 91 -3.84 19.64 25.13
C ASN A 91 -4.13 19.64 26.64
N THR A 92 -3.87 20.75 27.35
CA THR A 92 -4.20 20.86 28.79
C THR A 92 -5.71 20.77 29.04
N GLY A 93 -6.55 21.36 28.17
CA GLY A 93 -8.00 21.27 28.32
C GLY A 93 -8.50 19.84 28.15
N ILE A 94 -7.92 19.10 27.21
CA ILE A 94 -8.22 17.68 26.95
C ILE A 94 -7.82 16.84 28.16
N GLY A 95 -6.59 17.02 28.67
CA GLY A 95 -6.11 16.32 29.86
C GLY A 95 -6.97 16.61 31.08
N LEU A 96 -7.35 17.87 31.32
CA LEU A 96 -8.24 18.25 32.42
C LEU A 96 -9.63 17.63 32.28
N ALA A 97 -10.23 17.65 31.08
CA ALA A 97 -11.53 17.04 30.85
C ALA A 97 -11.53 15.54 31.19
N HIS A 98 -10.51 14.82 30.72
CA HIS A 98 -10.31 13.40 31.00
C HIS A 98 -10.13 13.13 32.51
N VAL A 99 -9.21 13.83 33.17
CA VAL A 99 -8.92 13.63 34.60
C VAL A 99 -10.14 14.01 35.45
N CYS A 100 -10.81 15.12 35.17
CA CYS A 100 -12.04 15.53 35.87
C CYS A 100 -13.12 14.48 35.75
N ARG A 101 -13.38 13.96 34.54
CA ARG A 101 -14.38 12.91 34.33
C ARG A 101 -14.04 11.63 35.09
N SER A 102 -12.76 11.25 35.14
CA SER A 102 -12.31 10.06 35.87
C SER A 102 -12.44 10.20 37.40
N LYS A 103 -12.36 11.42 37.93
CA LYS A 103 -12.40 11.72 39.38
C LYS A 103 -13.74 12.28 39.87
N GLY A 104 -14.72 12.51 38.97
CA GLY A 104 -16.04 13.02 39.32
C GLY A 104 -16.10 14.54 39.54
N TYR A 105 -15.23 15.31 38.86
CA TYR A 105 -15.25 16.77 38.86
C TYR A 105 -15.93 17.34 37.61
N ASN A 106 -16.48 18.54 37.75
CA ASN A 106 -16.89 19.35 36.61
C ASN A 106 -15.67 20.01 35.97
N CYS A 107 -15.66 20.13 34.65
CA CYS A 107 -14.58 20.77 33.90
C CYS A 107 -15.14 21.93 33.08
N VAL A 108 -14.60 23.13 33.26
CA VAL A 108 -15.00 24.35 32.54
C VAL A 108 -13.78 24.94 31.83
N ILE A 109 -13.89 25.15 30.52
CA ILE A 109 -12.81 25.62 29.67
C ILE A 109 -13.20 26.94 29.01
N PHE A 110 -12.39 27.98 29.25
CA PHE A 110 -12.45 29.24 28.53
C PHE A 110 -11.41 29.23 27.40
N MET A 111 -11.82 29.58 26.19
CA MET A 111 -10.91 29.63 25.05
C MET A 111 -11.23 30.77 24.08
N PRO A 112 -10.25 31.26 23.29
CA PRO A 112 -10.54 32.24 22.24
C PRO A 112 -11.59 31.73 21.24
N ASN A 113 -12.49 32.60 20.81
CA ASN A 113 -13.51 32.30 19.80
C ASN A 113 -12.95 32.17 18.36
N THR A 114 -11.64 32.32 18.19
CA THR A 114 -10.90 32.08 16.95
C THR A 114 -10.46 30.62 16.77
N GLN A 115 -10.71 29.77 17.76
CA GLN A 115 -10.40 28.34 17.68
C GLN A 115 -11.37 27.60 16.77
N SER A 116 -10.92 26.50 16.18
CA SER A 116 -11.73 25.72 15.26
C SER A 116 -12.89 25.04 15.99
N GLN A 117 -14.00 24.82 15.28
CA GLN A 117 -15.20 24.21 15.85
C GLN A 117 -14.91 22.77 16.32
N GLU A 118 -14.04 22.05 15.61
CA GLU A 118 -13.65 20.67 15.97
C GLU A 118 -12.96 20.60 17.34
N LYS A 119 -12.19 21.63 17.73
CA LYS A 119 -11.56 21.69 19.05
C LYS A 119 -12.59 21.93 20.16
N ILE A 120 -13.58 22.79 19.90
CA ILE A 120 -14.69 23.07 20.83
C ILE A 120 -15.53 21.80 21.03
N ASP A 121 -15.88 21.15 19.93
CA ASP A 121 -16.71 19.94 19.94
C ASP A 121 -16.00 18.79 20.63
N LEU A 122 -14.69 18.60 20.41
CA LEU A 122 -13.91 17.60 21.12
C LEU A 122 -13.97 17.78 22.64
N LEU A 123 -13.76 18.99 23.14
CA LEU A 123 -13.80 19.26 24.59
C LEU A 123 -15.20 19.05 25.16
N ARG A 124 -16.25 19.44 24.43
CA ARG A 124 -17.65 19.17 24.83
C ARG A 124 -17.98 17.69 24.84
N MET A 125 -17.51 16.92 23.85
CA MET A 125 -17.67 15.46 23.82
C MET A 125 -16.96 14.77 24.98
N LEU A 126 -15.79 15.30 25.40
CA LEU A 126 -15.11 14.87 26.62
C LEU A 126 -15.80 15.34 27.91
N GLY A 127 -16.94 16.04 27.78
CA GLY A 127 -17.78 16.46 28.87
C GLY A 127 -17.30 17.71 29.60
N ALA A 128 -16.46 18.54 28.97
CA ALA A 128 -16.18 19.87 29.48
C ALA A 128 -17.27 20.86 29.03
N GLU A 129 -17.60 21.81 29.89
CA GLU A 129 -18.32 23.01 29.49
C GLU A 129 -17.33 23.97 28.83
N VAL A 130 -17.66 24.50 27.65
CA VAL A 130 -16.74 25.31 26.85
C VAL A 130 -17.34 26.67 26.56
N TYR A 131 -16.62 27.72 26.98
CA TYR A 131 -16.93 29.13 26.78
C TYR A 131 -15.97 29.79 25.79
N PRO A 132 -16.38 29.97 24.52
CA PRO A 132 -15.64 30.79 23.57
C PRO A 132 -15.72 32.27 23.96
N VAL A 133 -14.58 32.95 24.06
CA VAL A 133 -14.49 34.36 24.44
C VAL A 133 -13.60 35.15 23.46
N PRO A 134 -13.69 36.49 23.40
CA PRO A 134 -12.87 37.27 22.47
C PRO A 134 -11.37 37.03 22.62
N ALA A 135 -10.67 36.92 21.49
CA ALA A 135 -9.21 36.81 21.43
C ALA A 135 -8.54 38.17 21.69
N VAL A 136 -8.25 38.48 22.95
CA VAL A 136 -7.61 39.73 23.38
C VAL A 136 -6.26 39.47 24.06
N ALA A 137 -5.41 40.50 24.14
CA ALA A 137 -4.12 40.44 24.81
C ALA A 137 -4.26 40.10 26.31
N TYR A 138 -3.19 39.63 26.94
CA TYR A 138 -3.25 39.12 28.32
C TYR A 138 -3.58 40.19 29.35
N ASP A 139 -3.14 41.43 29.13
CA ASP A 139 -3.42 42.60 29.97
C ASP A 139 -4.89 43.05 29.95
N ASP A 140 -5.66 42.65 28.93
CA ASP A 140 -7.10 42.89 28.86
C ASP A 140 -7.85 41.99 29.88
N PRO A 141 -8.71 42.55 30.75
CA PRO A 141 -9.56 41.77 31.66
C PRO A 141 -10.45 40.73 30.96
N LYS A 142 -10.79 40.92 29.68
CA LYS A 142 -11.56 39.97 28.87
C LYS A 142 -10.72 38.80 28.35
N ASN A 143 -9.42 38.73 28.67
CA ASN A 143 -8.60 37.58 28.31
C ASN A 143 -9.19 36.27 28.87
N TYR A 144 -9.14 35.20 28.08
CA TYR A 144 -9.70 33.90 28.47
C TYR A 144 -9.12 33.33 29.77
N ASN A 145 -7.87 33.65 30.13
CA ASN A 145 -7.29 33.28 31.43
C ASN A 145 -7.92 34.05 32.59
N HIS A 146 -8.15 35.35 32.41
CA HIS A 146 -8.77 36.20 33.42
C HIS A 146 -10.24 35.82 33.64
N GLN A 147 -10.98 35.54 32.57
CA GLN A 147 -12.35 35.06 32.67
C GLN A 147 -12.43 33.70 33.38
N ALA A 148 -11.51 32.76 33.08
CA ALA A 148 -11.42 31.49 33.80
C ALA A 148 -11.16 31.70 35.31
N ARG A 149 -10.21 32.57 35.67
CA ARG A 149 -9.90 32.93 37.06
C ARG A 149 -11.12 33.49 37.78
N ASP A 150 -11.77 34.47 37.17
CA ASP A 150 -12.87 35.21 37.81
C ASP A 150 -14.13 34.33 37.92
N TYR A 151 -14.37 33.46 36.95
CA TYR A 151 -15.41 32.42 37.01
C TYR A 151 -15.16 31.43 38.15
N ALA A 152 -13.93 30.91 38.29
CA ALA A 152 -13.59 30.02 39.39
C ALA A 152 -13.77 30.67 40.77
N LYS A 153 -13.37 31.94 40.91
CA LYS A 153 -13.54 32.71 42.16
C LYS A 153 -15.00 32.94 42.56
N ALA A 154 -15.91 32.97 41.60
CA ALA A 154 -17.33 33.21 41.83
C ALA A 154 -18.09 31.94 42.25
N LEU A 155 -17.46 30.76 42.15
CA LEU A 155 -18.06 29.47 42.47
C LEU A 155 -17.53 28.93 43.80
N ASP A 156 -18.42 28.34 44.59
CA ASP A 156 -18.03 27.51 45.72
C ASP A 156 -17.44 26.18 45.22
N ASN A 157 -16.41 25.68 45.94
CA ASN A 157 -15.73 24.41 45.61
C ASN A 157 -15.18 24.36 44.17
N ALA A 158 -14.56 25.45 43.71
CA ALA A 158 -13.94 25.54 42.40
C ALA A 158 -12.48 25.99 42.46
N ILE A 159 -11.68 25.55 41.49
CA ILE A 159 -10.29 25.98 41.32
C ILE A 159 -10.06 26.51 39.91
N TRP A 160 -9.21 27.53 39.81
CA TRP A 160 -8.56 27.88 38.55
C TRP A 160 -7.18 27.22 38.53
N THR A 161 -6.92 26.35 37.55
CA THR A 161 -5.68 25.56 37.59
C THR A 161 -4.43 26.39 37.34
N ASN A 162 -4.55 27.46 36.54
CA ASN A 162 -3.49 28.41 36.22
C ASN A 162 -2.22 27.70 35.72
N GLN A 163 -2.33 26.93 34.65
CA GLN A 163 -1.28 26.00 34.22
C GLN A 163 0.10 26.63 33.98
N PHE A 164 0.14 27.94 33.70
CA PHE A 164 1.37 28.68 33.41
C PHE A 164 2.15 28.96 34.69
N ASP A 165 1.47 29.40 35.76
CA ASP A 165 2.14 29.91 36.96
C ASP A 165 1.91 29.02 38.21
N ASN A 166 1.07 27.99 38.11
CA ASN A 166 0.99 26.97 39.14
C ASN A 166 2.14 25.95 39.00
N VAL A 167 3.08 25.98 39.96
CA VAL A 167 4.29 25.14 39.98
C VAL A 167 4.02 23.64 40.16
N ALA A 168 2.79 23.23 40.51
CA ALA A 168 2.41 21.82 40.52
C ALA A 168 2.63 21.15 39.15
N ASN A 169 2.55 21.92 38.05
CA ASN A 169 2.89 21.48 36.70
C ASN A 169 4.37 21.09 36.55
N ALA A 170 5.31 21.89 37.07
CA ALA A 170 6.72 21.50 37.10
C ALA A 170 6.97 20.33 38.08
N ASN A 171 6.31 20.35 39.24
CA ASN A 171 6.53 19.36 40.29
C ASN A 171 6.10 17.94 39.87
N ILE A 172 5.00 17.79 39.10
CA ILE A 172 4.60 16.45 38.63
C ILE A 172 5.63 15.84 37.68
N HIS A 173 6.27 16.64 36.83
CA HIS A 173 7.34 16.16 35.95
C HIS A 173 8.64 15.85 36.72
N TYR A 174 8.93 16.58 37.79
CA TYR A 174 10.01 16.26 38.72
C TYR A 174 9.75 14.93 39.45
N ALA A 175 8.51 14.70 39.87
CA ALA A 175 8.12 13.50 40.61
C ALA A 175 7.92 12.25 39.72
N THR A 176 7.74 12.41 38.41
CA THR A 176 7.41 11.29 37.50
C THR A 176 8.33 11.25 36.27
N THR A 177 8.17 12.17 35.32
CA THR A 177 8.88 12.13 34.02
C THR A 177 10.40 12.10 34.15
N GLY A 178 10.97 12.89 35.06
CA GLY A 178 12.42 12.89 35.35
C GLY A 178 12.93 11.53 35.87
N PRO A 179 12.33 10.97 36.94
CA PRO A 179 12.62 9.62 37.42
C PRO A 179 12.52 8.56 36.33
N GLU A 180 11.44 8.56 35.55
CA GLU A 180 11.24 7.59 34.47
C GLU A 180 12.38 7.65 33.45
N ILE A 181 12.78 8.85 33.00
CA ILE A 181 13.91 9.02 32.06
C ILE A 181 15.22 8.51 32.68
N TRP A 182 15.47 8.83 33.95
CA TRP A 182 16.69 8.40 34.64
C TRP A 182 16.77 6.88 34.73
N GLU A 183 15.68 6.22 35.13
CA GLU A 183 15.61 4.77 35.25
C GLU A 183 15.70 4.09 33.88
N GLN A 184 14.95 4.55 32.88
CA GLN A 184 14.95 4.01 31.51
C GLN A 184 16.29 4.13 30.79
N THR A 185 17.20 4.99 31.28
CA THR A 185 18.55 5.18 30.74
C THR A 185 19.65 4.60 31.63
N ASP A 186 19.31 3.90 32.71
CA ASP A 186 20.27 3.46 33.74
C ASP A 186 21.15 4.62 34.26
N GLY A 187 20.60 5.84 34.34
CA GLY A 187 21.32 7.06 34.74
C GLY A 187 22.36 7.57 33.72
N LYS A 188 22.38 7.02 32.50
CA LYS A 188 23.36 7.37 31.45
C LYS A 188 22.98 8.58 30.61
N VAL A 189 21.85 9.24 30.87
CA VAL A 189 21.47 10.46 30.15
C VAL A 189 22.51 11.58 30.31
N ASP A 190 23.08 12.03 29.20
CA ASP A 190 24.06 13.11 29.11
C ASP A 190 23.40 14.46 28.78
N GLY A 191 22.29 14.42 28.03
CA GLY A 191 21.57 15.62 27.61
C GLY A 191 20.06 15.43 27.64
N PHE A 192 19.34 16.44 28.12
CA PHE A 192 17.88 16.56 27.95
C PHE A 192 17.54 17.91 27.31
N ILE A 193 16.68 17.88 26.29
CA ILE A 193 16.22 19.09 25.60
C ILE A 193 14.75 18.98 25.27
N CYS A 194 14.00 20.05 25.49
CA CYS A 194 12.64 20.17 24.97
C CYS A 194 12.21 21.63 24.88
N ALA A 195 11.13 21.85 24.15
CA ALA A 195 10.49 23.14 24.01
C ALA A 195 9.55 23.45 25.17
N THR A 196 9.29 24.74 25.33
CA THR A 196 8.53 25.26 26.47
C THR A 196 7.28 26.00 26.02
N GLY A 197 6.13 25.50 26.46
CA GLY A 197 4.90 26.28 26.61
C GLY A 197 4.88 26.90 28.00
N THR A 198 4.28 26.19 28.97
CA THR A 198 4.33 26.59 30.39
C THR A 198 5.72 26.47 31.01
N GLY A 199 6.64 25.70 30.41
CA GLY A 199 7.97 25.41 30.95
C GLY A 199 8.00 24.32 32.03
N GLY A 200 6.85 23.78 32.45
CA GLY A 200 6.77 22.78 33.52
C GLY A 200 7.57 21.51 33.22
N THR A 201 7.49 20.98 31.99
CA THR A 201 8.23 19.77 31.60
C THR A 201 9.74 19.96 31.66
N LEU A 202 10.26 21.04 31.06
CA LEU A 202 11.71 21.33 31.07
C LEU A 202 12.21 21.56 32.50
N ALA A 203 11.48 22.35 33.29
CA ALA A 203 11.87 22.66 34.66
C ALA A 203 11.84 21.44 35.58
N GLY A 204 10.76 20.65 35.54
CA GLY A 204 10.61 19.47 36.39
C GLY A 204 11.63 18.39 36.08
N VAL A 205 11.75 18.01 34.79
CA VAL A 205 12.73 17.00 34.35
C VAL A 205 14.16 17.51 34.58
N GLY A 206 14.44 18.76 34.22
CA GLY A 206 15.76 19.37 34.38
C GLY A 206 16.25 19.40 35.82
N ARG A 207 15.39 19.82 36.76
CA ARG A 207 15.69 19.79 38.20
C ARG A 207 16.06 18.39 38.66
N TYR A 208 15.21 17.40 38.36
CA TYR A 208 15.44 16.02 38.80
C TYR A 208 16.74 15.44 38.22
N LEU A 209 16.95 15.58 36.90
CA LEU A 209 18.13 15.03 36.24
C LEU A 209 19.42 15.72 36.71
N LYS A 210 19.43 17.03 36.93
CA LYS A 210 20.60 17.71 37.49
C LYS A 210 20.90 17.27 38.92
N GLU A 211 19.88 17.13 39.76
CA GLU A 211 20.05 16.64 41.13
C GLU A 211 20.61 15.21 41.14
N LYS A 212 20.04 14.29 40.36
CA LYS A 212 20.48 12.88 40.33
C LYS A 212 21.84 12.68 39.65
N SER A 213 22.17 13.49 38.66
CA SER A 213 23.44 13.42 37.94
C SER A 213 24.57 14.22 38.59
N ASN A 214 24.32 14.89 39.73
CA ASN A 214 25.23 15.86 40.33
C ASN A 214 25.70 16.93 39.33
N GLY A 215 24.77 17.43 38.51
CA GLY A 215 25.01 18.49 37.52
C GLY A 215 25.68 18.02 36.22
N ARG A 216 25.95 16.72 36.04
CA ARG A 216 26.56 16.18 34.81
C ARG A 216 25.64 16.33 33.59
N THR A 217 24.35 16.05 33.75
CA THR A 217 23.40 16.08 32.62
C THR A 217 23.15 17.52 32.17
N GLN A 218 23.38 17.78 30.89
CA GLN A 218 23.11 19.05 30.22
C GLN A 218 21.61 19.22 29.98
N ILE A 219 21.03 20.37 30.36
CA ILE A 219 19.62 20.68 30.16
C ILE A 219 19.47 21.91 29.28
N TRP A 220 18.93 21.73 28.08
CA TRP A 220 18.82 22.77 27.07
C TRP A 220 17.36 23.09 26.73
N LEU A 221 17.10 24.33 26.31
CA LEU A 221 15.78 24.78 25.86
C LEU A 221 15.71 24.79 24.32
N ALA A 222 14.65 24.22 23.75
CA ALA A 222 14.35 24.35 22.32
C ALA A 222 13.29 25.44 22.10
N ASP A 223 13.58 26.47 21.31
CA ASP A 223 12.71 27.63 21.17
C ASP A 223 12.22 27.80 19.73
N PRO A 224 10.90 27.94 19.49
CA PRO A 224 10.35 28.21 18.16
C PRO A 224 10.45 29.69 17.77
N PRO A 225 10.23 30.04 16.48
CA PRO A 225 10.03 31.41 16.01
C PRO A 225 8.93 32.12 16.80
N GLY A 226 9.15 33.40 17.11
CA GLY A 226 8.18 34.19 17.88
C GLY A 226 8.21 33.95 19.39
N SER A 227 9.19 33.26 19.96
CA SER A 227 9.42 33.21 21.41
C SER A 227 10.62 34.08 21.83
N VAL A 228 10.66 34.48 23.11
CA VAL A 228 11.73 35.31 23.68
C VAL A 228 12.72 34.51 24.56
N LEU A 229 12.60 33.19 24.64
CA LEU A 229 13.32 32.40 25.64
C LEU A 229 14.74 32.04 25.19
N HIS A 230 14.96 31.76 23.91
CA HIS A 230 16.30 31.57 23.36
C HIS A 230 17.13 32.85 23.50
N SER A 231 16.56 34.01 23.16
CA SER A 231 17.21 35.31 23.32
C SER A 231 17.45 35.67 24.78
N TYR A 232 16.53 35.35 25.68
CA TYR A 232 16.74 35.50 27.12
C TYR A 232 17.97 34.70 27.61
N ILE A 233 18.08 33.42 27.25
CA ILE A 233 19.20 32.56 27.67
C ILE A 233 20.51 33.03 27.04
N SER A 234 20.53 33.22 25.72
CA SER A 234 21.74 33.62 24.97
C SER A 234 22.28 35.02 25.33
N SER A 235 21.41 35.93 25.76
CA SER A 235 21.80 37.29 26.18
C SER A 235 22.21 37.40 27.66
N GLY A 236 22.15 36.30 28.42
CA GLY A 236 22.45 36.29 29.86
C GLY A 236 21.35 36.93 30.72
N GLY A 237 20.08 36.81 30.31
CA GLY A 237 18.92 37.16 31.11
C GLY A 237 18.20 38.46 30.72
N LYS A 238 18.38 38.95 29.48
CA LYS A 238 17.65 40.11 28.97
C LYS A 238 16.48 39.67 28.09
N LEU A 239 15.26 40.04 28.48
CA LEU A 239 14.10 39.87 27.60
C LEU A 239 14.18 40.91 26.49
N ILE A 240 14.07 40.46 25.25
CA ILE A 240 13.93 41.31 24.07
C ILE A 240 12.48 41.32 23.61
N GLU A 241 12.12 42.31 22.81
CA GLU A 241 10.79 42.41 22.22
C GLU A 241 10.50 41.19 21.32
N ARG A 242 9.27 40.68 21.41
CA ARG A 242 8.82 39.50 20.69
C ARG A 242 8.65 39.82 19.20
N THR A 243 9.35 39.12 18.32
CA THR A 243 9.22 39.28 16.86
C THR A 243 8.95 37.94 16.17
N GLY A 244 8.13 37.96 15.11
CA GLY A 244 7.77 36.76 14.35
C GLY A 244 6.67 35.90 14.98
N SER A 245 6.39 34.76 14.35
CA SER A 245 5.38 33.78 14.77
C SER A 245 5.80 32.38 14.32
N SER A 246 5.35 31.34 15.01
CA SER A 246 5.55 29.95 14.62
C SER A 246 4.22 29.27 14.30
N VAL A 247 4.26 28.24 13.46
CA VAL A 247 3.14 27.33 13.19
C VAL A 247 2.94 26.27 14.28
N THR A 248 3.92 26.10 15.17
CA THR A 248 3.83 25.18 16.30
C THR A 248 2.80 25.67 17.32
N GLU A 249 1.99 24.74 17.85
CA GLU A 249 1.00 25.05 18.89
C GLU A 249 1.48 24.63 20.27
N GLY A 250 1.13 25.42 21.28
CA GLY A 250 1.37 25.06 22.69
C GLY A 250 2.79 25.28 23.18
N ILE A 251 3.69 25.82 22.35
CA ILE A 251 5.07 26.20 22.70
C ILE A 251 5.39 27.62 22.20
N GLY A 252 6.43 28.22 22.77
CA GLY A 252 6.85 29.59 22.49
C GLY A 252 6.12 30.61 23.37
N GLN A 253 6.86 31.25 24.26
CA GLN A 253 6.35 32.26 25.19
C GLN A 253 7.00 33.62 24.98
N GLY A 254 6.24 34.67 25.32
CA GLY A 254 6.73 36.06 25.40
C GLY A 254 7.19 36.46 26.80
N ARG A 255 7.17 35.55 27.78
CA ARG A 255 7.58 35.78 29.17
C ARG A 255 8.14 34.50 29.79
N ILE A 256 8.77 34.67 30.95
CA ILE A 256 9.11 33.55 31.86
C ILE A 256 7.90 33.30 32.75
N THR A 257 7.47 32.04 32.80
CA THR A 257 6.39 31.57 33.67
C THR A 257 6.94 31.18 35.03
N ASP A 258 6.11 31.11 36.08
CA ASP A 258 6.61 30.69 37.40
C ASP A 258 7.09 29.23 37.38
N ASN A 259 6.46 28.38 36.55
CA ASN A 259 6.95 27.03 36.29
C ASN A 259 8.41 27.02 35.80
N LEU A 260 8.71 27.76 34.72
CA LEU A 260 10.07 27.83 34.19
C LEU A 260 11.01 28.57 35.15
N GLY A 261 10.51 29.56 35.88
CA GLY A 261 11.25 30.33 36.88
C GLY A 261 11.88 29.46 37.96
N THR A 262 11.30 28.31 38.29
CA THR A 262 11.87 27.34 39.24
C THR A 262 13.21 26.74 38.80
N PHE A 263 13.57 26.83 37.51
CA PHE A 263 14.76 26.16 36.97
C PHE A 263 15.55 26.99 35.95
N ILE A 264 15.00 28.08 35.41
CA ILE A 264 15.58 28.82 34.27
C ILE A 264 17.06 29.21 34.46
N LYS A 265 17.48 29.52 35.68
CA LYS A 265 18.88 29.88 36.02
C LYS A 265 19.86 28.71 35.89
N ASN A 266 19.36 27.49 35.84
CA ASN A 266 20.14 26.25 35.74
C ASN A 266 20.07 25.61 34.34
N VAL A 267 19.39 26.25 33.38
CA VAL A 267 19.42 25.84 31.97
C VAL A 267 20.79 26.15 31.38
N ASP A 268 21.43 25.15 30.76
CA ASP A 268 22.81 25.26 30.30
C ASP A 268 22.93 25.98 28.95
N SER A 269 21.96 25.79 28.06
CA SER A 269 21.95 26.40 26.74
C SER A 269 20.55 26.41 26.11
N SER A 270 20.46 26.94 24.89
CA SER A 270 19.23 26.91 24.11
C SER A 270 19.50 26.84 22.60
N LEU A 271 18.52 26.33 21.85
CA LEU A 271 18.53 26.27 20.40
C LEU A 271 17.29 26.94 19.84
N HIS A 272 17.45 27.70 18.76
CA HIS A 272 16.35 28.26 17.99
C HIS A 272 16.04 27.35 16.79
N ILE A 273 14.83 26.80 16.73
CA ILE A 273 14.45 25.80 15.73
C ILE A 273 13.38 26.36 14.80
N ALA A 274 13.74 26.58 13.54
CA ALA A 274 12.83 27.08 12.52
C ALA A 274 11.66 26.11 12.21
N ASP A 275 10.54 26.66 11.75
CA ASP A 275 9.34 25.89 11.42
C ASP A 275 9.60 24.90 10.28
N GLU A 276 10.39 25.28 9.29
CA GLU A 276 10.76 24.43 8.14
C GLU A 276 11.46 23.15 8.60
N LYS A 277 12.39 23.26 9.56
CA LYS A 277 13.07 22.08 10.12
C LYS A 277 12.09 21.18 10.86
N SER A 278 11.16 21.78 11.60
CA SER A 278 10.15 21.04 12.35
C SER A 278 9.19 20.31 11.41
N ILE A 279 8.72 20.94 10.32
CA ILE A 279 7.89 20.29 9.31
C ILE A 279 8.66 19.17 8.62
N SER A 280 9.90 19.41 8.18
CA SER A 280 10.72 18.38 7.55
C SER A 280 10.84 17.13 8.43
N MET A 281 11.09 17.35 9.73
CA MET A 281 11.19 16.29 10.72
C MET A 281 9.86 15.56 10.98
N VAL A 282 8.69 16.22 10.87
CA VAL A 282 7.39 15.51 10.96
C VAL A 282 7.31 14.40 9.91
N TYR A 283 7.71 14.69 8.67
CA TYR A 283 7.68 13.73 7.58
C TYR A 283 8.81 12.69 7.70
N GLU A 284 10.03 13.11 8.05
CA GLU A 284 11.16 12.19 8.24
C GLU A 284 10.87 11.17 9.34
N MET A 285 10.30 11.59 10.48
CA MET A 285 9.96 10.69 11.59
C MET A 285 8.90 9.65 11.24
N LEU A 286 7.92 10.03 10.41
CA LEU A 286 6.91 9.09 9.93
C LEU A 286 7.51 8.06 8.96
N ASP A 287 8.37 8.51 8.04
CA ASP A 287 8.97 7.65 7.02
C ASP A 287 10.06 6.72 7.58
N THR A 288 10.95 7.25 8.41
CA THR A 288 12.15 6.54 8.85
C THR A 288 11.97 5.75 10.14
N GLU A 289 11.07 6.20 11.03
CA GLU A 289 10.86 5.61 12.35
C GLU A 289 9.42 5.12 12.57
N GLY A 290 8.49 5.40 11.64
CA GLY A 290 7.06 5.07 11.79
C GLY A 290 6.32 5.91 12.84
N LEU A 291 6.90 7.03 13.30
CA LEU A 291 6.37 7.84 14.40
C LEU A 291 5.48 8.98 13.87
N TYR A 292 4.17 8.88 14.13
CA TYR A 292 3.17 9.87 13.73
C TYR A 292 2.99 11.00 14.76
N ILE A 293 3.88 12.00 14.72
CA ILE A 293 4.06 12.99 15.81
C ILE A 293 3.69 14.43 15.43
N GLY A 294 3.26 15.22 16.41
CA GLY A 294 2.94 16.65 16.23
C GLY A 294 4.17 17.55 16.00
N ALA A 295 3.94 18.78 15.55
CA ALA A 295 5.03 19.71 15.20
C ALA A 295 5.92 20.11 16.40
N SER A 296 5.36 20.20 17.61
CA SER A 296 6.14 20.48 18.83
C SER A 296 7.08 19.32 19.19
N SER A 297 6.61 18.08 19.00
CA SER A 297 7.42 16.86 19.12
C SER A 297 8.53 16.81 18.06
N ALA A 298 8.22 17.16 16.81
CA ALA A 298 9.21 17.21 15.75
C ALA A 298 10.29 18.28 16.01
N LEU A 299 9.90 19.47 16.48
CA LEU A 299 10.83 20.51 16.92
C LEU A 299 11.78 20.00 18.02
N ASN A 300 11.23 19.29 19.00
CA ASN A 300 11.98 18.65 20.08
C ASN A 300 13.00 17.62 19.57
N VAL A 301 12.64 16.85 18.54
CA VAL A 301 13.53 15.88 17.89
C VAL A 301 14.64 16.58 17.12
N VAL A 302 14.34 17.63 16.35
CA VAL A 302 15.36 18.45 15.67
C VAL A 302 16.35 19.02 16.70
N ALA A 303 15.84 19.55 17.81
CA ALA A 303 16.67 20.11 18.87
C ALA A 303 17.58 19.04 19.52
N ALA A 304 17.07 17.82 19.72
CA ALA A 304 17.87 16.70 20.22
C ALA A 304 18.98 16.30 19.25
N TYR A 305 18.67 16.27 17.95
CA TYR A 305 19.65 16.00 16.90
C TYR A 305 20.76 17.07 16.87
N GLU A 306 20.40 18.36 16.91
CA GLU A 306 21.39 19.46 16.94
C GLU A 306 22.20 19.50 18.24
N MET A 307 21.59 19.15 19.38
CA MET A 307 22.30 18.99 20.66
C MET A 307 23.29 17.82 20.58
N ALA A 308 22.90 16.69 20.02
CA ALA A 308 23.78 15.53 19.81
C ALA A 308 25.00 15.90 18.95
N GLN A 309 24.79 16.65 17.86
CA GLN A 309 25.89 17.15 17.03
C GLN A 309 26.86 18.05 17.81
N LYS A 310 26.36 18.88 18.73
CA LYS A 310 27.19 19.78 19.56
C LYS A 310 27.91 19.06 20.69
N LEU A 311 27.32 18.02 21.29
CA LEU A 311 27.94 17.25 22.37
C LEU A 311 28.89 16.15 21.88
N GLY A 312 28.76 15.72 20.63
CA GLY A 312 29.62 14.74 19.99
C GLY A 312 29.21 13.28 20.25
N PRO A 313 29.78 12.32 19.50
CA PRO A 313 29.36 10.92 19.50
C PRO A 313 29.54 10.22 20.86
N GLY A 314 28.81 9.13 21.07
CA GLY A 314 28.85 8.31 22.28
C GLY A 314 28.03 8.87 23.45
N LYS A 315 27.21 9.91 23.23
CA LYS A 315 26.35 10.54 24.24
C LYS A 315 24.92 10.04 24.17
N THR A 316 24.23 9.98 25.31
CA THR A 316 22.79 9.68 25.38
C THR A 316 21.98 10.97 25.53
N ILE A 317 21.18 11.30 24.52
CA ILE A 317 20.36 12.51 24.45
C ILE A 317 18.88 12.14 24.50
N VAL A 318 18.13 12.76 25.39
CA VAL A 318 16.70 12.51 25.58
C VAL A 318 15.89 13.76 25.24
N THR A 319 14.76 13.58 24.57
CA THR A 319 13.79 14.65 24.29
C THR A 319 12.36 14.16 24.49
N ALA A 320 11.39 15.07 24.61
CA ALA A 320 9.98 14.73 24.79
C ALA A 320 9.23 14.70 23.45
N ILE A 321 8.51 13.60 23.18
CA ILE A 321 7.54 13.50 22.09
C ILE A 321 6.16 13.78 22.68
N CYS A 322 5.80 15.06 22.71
CA CYS A 322 4.69 15.62 23.48
C CYS A 322 3.31 15.10 23.09
N ASP A 323 3.04 14.97 21.79
CA ASP A 323 1.73 14.59 21.23
C ASP A 323 1.85 14.01 19.81
N GLY A 324 0.75 13.39 19.35
CA GLY A 324 0.62 12.74 18.05
C GLY A 324 0.02 13.64 16.97
N ALA A 325 0.33 13.32 15.70
CA ALA A 325 -0.07 14.11 14.53
C ALA A 325 -1.58 14.03 14.18
N TYR A 326 -2.32 13.05 14.73
CA TYR A 326 -3.75 12.85 14.44
C TYR A 326 -4.61 14.09 14.76
N ARG A 327 -4.17 14.93 15.69
CA ARG A 327 -4.83 16.22 16.06
C ARG A 327 -4.58 17.34 15.06
N TYR A 328 -3.65 17.13 14.14
CA TYR A 328 -3.10 18.14 13.23
C TYR A 328 -3.18 17.72 11.76
N GLN A 329 -3.86 16.62 11.44
CA GLN A 329 -3.94 16.06 10.10
C GLN A 329 -4.41 17.09 9.06
N SER A 330 -5.43 17.88 9.37
CA SER A 330 -5.97 18.92 8.49
C SER A 330 -5.04 20.12 8.28
N ARG A 331 -3.86 20.13 8.92
CA ARG A 331 -2.83 21.17 8.81
C ARG A 331 -1.48 20.61 8.40
N LEU A 332 -0.79 19.90 9.30
CA LEU A 332 0.58 19.42 9.07
C LEU A 332 0.69 18.47 7.87
N PHE A 333 -0.41 17.80 7.52
CA PHE A 333 -0.50 16.90 6.37
C PHE A 333 -1.45 17.45 5.29
N SER A 334 -1.80 18.74 5.37
CA SER A 334 -2.58 19.44 4.35
C SER A 334 -1.65 20.30 3.52
N LYS A 335 -1.48 19.92 2.25
CA LYS A 335 -0.65 20.70 1.31
C LYS A 335 -1.14 22.14 1.16
N LYS A 336 -2.47 22.36 1.04
CA LYS A 336 -3.07 23.70 1.06
C LYS A 336 -2.64 24.53 2.26
N TRP A 337 -2.64 23.94 3.46
CA TRP A 337 -2.21 24.65 4.66
C TRP A 337 -0.70 24.92 4.65
N LEU A 338 0.12 23.96 4.21
CA LEU A 338 1.57 24.13 4.07
C LEU A 338 1.91 25.24 3.07
N GLN A 339 1.21 25.32 1.95
CA GLN A 339 1.35 26.41 0.97
C GLN A 339 0.99 27.76 1.55
N LEU A 340 -0.16 27.85 2.24
CA LEU A 340 -0.60 29.07 2.92
C LEU A 340 0.44 29.56 3.94
N LYS A 341 1.20 28.63 4.54
CA LYS A 341 2.27 28.92 5.49
C LYS A 341 3.66 29.04 4.86
N GLY A 342 3.81 28.83 3.56
CA GLY A 342 5.12 28.85 2.87
C GLY A 342 6.03 27.66 3.22
N LEU A 343 5.46 26.57 3.75
CA LEU A 343 6.19 25.41 4.29
C LEU A 343 6.14 24.16 3.38
N GLU A 344 5.54 24.25 2.20
CA GLU A 344 5.48 23.10 1.25
C GLU A 344 6.89 22.59 0.90
N ASN A 345 7.83 23.50 0.70
CA ASN A 345 9.21 23.16 0.33
C ASN A 345 10.00 22.52 1.48
N ALA A 346 9.45 22.49 2.71
CA ALA A 346 10.08 21.83 3.84
C ALA A 346 9.88 20.30 3.82
N ILE A 347 8.93 19.79 3.04
CA ILE A 347 8.74 18.34 2.84
C ILE A 347 9.97 17.79 2.10
N PRO A 348 10.67 16.76 2.63
CA PRO A 348 11.80 16.14 1.94
C PRO A 348 11.42 15.67 0.53
N GLU A 349 12.26 15.94 -0.47
CA GLU A 349 11.94 15.66 -1.88
C GLU A 349 11.58 14.18 -2.14
N ASN A 350 12.27 13.25 -1.48
CA ASN A 350 12.00 11.81 -1.58
C ASN A 350 10.64 11.39 -1.00
N LEU A 351 10.05 12.21 -0.13
CA LEU A 351 8.75 11.94 0.50
C LEU A 351 7.59 12.61 -0.21
N LYS A 352 7.87 13.39 -1.26
CA LYS A 352 6.82 13.91 -2.12
C LYS A 352 6.29 12.76 -2.99
N LYS A 353 4.96 12.58 -3.01
CA LYS A 353 4.22 11.52 -3.72
C LYS A 353 4.72 11.24 -5.14
N GLN A 354 5.13 12.27 -5.87
CA GLN A 354 5.62 12.17 -7.24
C GLN A 354 7.06 11.66 -7.36
N PHE A 355 7.75 11.30 -6.28
CA PHE A 355 9.09 10.70 -6.32
C PHE A 355 9.12 9.29 -5.73
N HIS A 356 8.10 8.86 -5.00
CA HIS A 356 8.03 7.49 -4.49
C HIS A 356 8.14 6.45 -5.63
N PRO A 357 8.89 5.34 -5.46
CA PRO A 357 9.67 4.93 -4.28
C PRO A 357 11.15 5.34 -4.29
N LEU A 358 11.54 6.36 -5.06
CA LEU A 358 12.93 6.84 -5.07
C LEU A 358 13.32 7.34 -3.68
N LYS A 359 14.47 6.89 -3.22
CA LYS A 359 15.14 7.38 -2.02
C LYS A 359 16.17 8.43 -2.40
N LEU A 360 16.55 9.29 -1.45
CA LEU A 360 17.63 10.26 -1.63
C LEU A 360 18.86 9.81 -0.86
N ASN A 361 20.02 9.76 -1.51
CA ASN A 361 21.28 9.46 -0.84
C ASN A 361 21.75 10.71 -0.07
N PRO A 362 21.84 10.68 1.27
CA PRO A 362 22.17 11.88 2.06
C PRO A 362 23.61 12.38 1.84
N ARG A 363 24.51 11.54 1.29
CA ARG A 363 25.90 11.90 1.01
C ARG A 363 26.08 12.51 -0.37
N THR A 364 25.45 11.91 -1.39
CA THR A 364 25.61 12.33 -2.80
C THR A 364 24.49 13.25 -3.28
N ASN A 365 23.38 13.31 -2.55
CA ASN A 365 22.14 13.98 -2.94
C ASN A 365 21.52 13.41 -4.23
N GLU A 366 21.90 12.19 -4.63
CA GLU A 366 21.34 11.49 -5.77
C GLU A 366 20.11 10.68 -5.36
N ILE A 367 19.12 10.63 -6.24
CA ILE A 367 18.01 9.68 -6.10
C ILE A 367 18.48 8.25 -6.38
N TYR A 368 17.85 7.26 -5.76
CA TYR A 368 18.14 5.85 -6.04
C TYR A 368 16.94 4.94 -5.75
N LEU A 369 16.90 3.77 -6.40
CA LEU A 369 16.06 2.65 -5.99
C LEU A 369 16.90 1.66 -5.17
N GLN A 370 16.32 1.18 -4.07
CA GLN A 370 16.95 0.25 -3.16
C GLN A 370 16.56 -1.18 -3.51
N LEU A 371 17.53 -2.09 -3.65
CA LEU A 371 17.21 -3.51 -3.77
C LEU A 371 16.80 -4.11 -2.41
N PRO A 372 15.90 -5.12 -2.42
CA PRO A 372 15.49 -5.82 -1.21
C PRO A 372 16.59 -6.76 -0.68
N PRO A 373 16.47 -7.23 0.58
CA PRO A 373 17.30 -8.30 1.11
C PRO A 373 17.37 -9.53 0.18
N PRO A 374 18.54 -10.17 0.03
CA PRO A 374 19.81 -9.91 0.72
C PRO A 374 20.71 -8.87 0.01
N HIS A 375 20.22 -8.13 -0.98
CA HIS A 375 21.02 -7.23 -1.82
C HIS A 375 20.88 -5.75 -1.43
N GLU A 376 20.67 -5.46 -0.14
CA GLU A 376 20.47 -4.09 0.35
C GLU A 376 21.70 -3.19 0.15
N ASN A 377 22.88 -3.77 -0.07
CA ASN A 377 24.07 -3.02 -0.43
C ASN A 377 24.12 -2.65 -1.93
N ILE A 378 23.15 -3.07 -2.74
CA ILE A 378 23.09 -2.73 -4.16
C ILE A 378 21.94 -1.73 -4.38
N ILE A 379 22.24 -0.64 -5.09
CA ILE A 379 21.28 0.41 -5.41
C ILE A 379 21.26 0.66 -6.92
N ILE A 380 20.15 1.20 -7.42
CA ILE A 380 20.02 1.67 -8.81
C ILE A 380 20.06 3.20 -8.79
N THR A 381 21.05 3.81 -9.42
CA THR A 381 21.27 5.27 -9.45
C THR A 381 21.09 5.84 -10.86
N PRO A 382 21.05 7.17 -11.01
CA PRO A 382 21.28 7.81 -12.29
C PRO A 382 22.66 7.45 -12.85
N PRO A 383 22.82 7.42 -14.18
CA PRO A 383 24.12 7.32 -14.83
C PRO A 383 25.01 8.54 -14.52
N ARG A 384 26.31 8.33 -14.34
CA ARG A 384 27.29 9.40 -14.09
C ARG A 384 28.23 9.54 -15.28
N LYS A 385 28.60 10.78 -15.64
CA LYS A 385 29.56 11.05 -16.74
C LYS A 385 30.91 10.34 -16.58
N ASN A 386 31.31 10.03 -15.35
CA ASN A 386 32.59 9.39 -15.06
C ASN A 386 32.53 7.85 -15.14
N ASP A 387 31.39 7.25 -15.52
CA ASP A 387 31.24 5.80 -15.64
C ASP A 387 31.87 5.23 -16.93
N THR A 388 32.27 6.09 -17.87
CA THR A 388 32.78 5.73 -19.21
C THR A 388 33.83 4.61 -19.18
N ASP A 389 34.86 4.73 -18.33
CA ASP A 389 35.96 3.75 -18.29
C ASP A 389 35.47 2.37 -17.81
N ALA A 390 34.64 2.35 -16.78
CA ALA A 390 34.06 1.13 -16.25
C ALA A 390 33.11 0.45 -17.26
N ILE A 391 32.37 1.23 -18.05
CA ILE A 391 31.50 0.73 -19.13
C ILE A 391 32.35 0.09 -20.23
N VAL A 392 33.41 0.77 -20.70
CA VAL A 392 34.29 0.23 -21.74
C VAL A 392 34.93 -1.10 -21.30
N GLU A 393 35.40 -1.16 -20.05
CA GLU A 393 35.95 -2.39 -19.48
C GLU A 393 34.90 -3.50 -19.42
N ALA A 394 33.71 -3.21 -18.89
CA ALA A 394 32.63 -4.19 -18.73
C ALA A 394 32.13 -4.73 -20.08
N MET A 395 31.94 -3.86 -21.09
CA MET A 395 31.37 -4.24 -22.38
C MET A 395 32.35 -4.96 -23.30
N ASN A 396 33.67 -4.89 -23.03
CA ASN A 396 34.68 -5.69 -23.74
C ASN A 396 35.00 -7.02 -23.03
N ASP A 397 34.40 -7.33 -21.88
CA ASP A 397 34.58 -8.63 -21.22
C ASP A 397 34.07 -9.76 -22.14
N PRO A 398 34.87 -10.82 -22.40
CA PRO A 398 34.47 -11.96 -23.23
C PRO A 398 33.19 -12.69 -22.83
N ARG A 399 32.76 -12.52 -21.58
CA ARG A 399 31.52 -13.07 -21.02
C ARG A 399 30.32 -12.15 -21.18
N VAL A 400 30.54 -10.87 -21.50
CA VAL A 400 29.50 -9.85 -21.68
C VAL A 400 29.30 -9.52 -23.16
N TYR A 401 30.36 -9.24 -23.92
CA TYR A 401 30.20 -8.74 -25.29
C TYR A 401 29.44 -9.71 -26.21
N LYS A 402 29.58 -11.02 -25.98
CA LYS A 402 28.90 -12.07 -26.75
C LYS A 402 27.39 -12.05 -26.61
N THR A 403 26.88 -11.34 -25.62
CA THR A 403 25.44 -11.20 -25.35
C THR A 403 24.94 -9.79 -25.65
N LEU A 404 25.74 -8.91 -26.26
CA LEU A 404 25.35 -7.56 -26.63
C LEU A 404 24.94 -7.49 -28.11
N LEU A 405 23.84 -6.80 -28.39
CA LEU A 405 23.32 -6.60 -29.76
C LEU A 405 23.94 -5.40 -30.49
N SER A 406 24.48 -4.44 -29.75
CA SER A 406 25.20 -3.29 -30.28
C SER A 406 25.97 -2.63 -29.16
N PRO A 407 27.00 -1.83 -29.46
CA PRO A 407 27.67 -1.54 -30.74
C PRO A 407 28.72 -2.61 -31.11
N PRO A 408 29.32 -2.58 -32.32
CA PRO A 408 30.23 -3.62 -32.79
C PRO A 408 31.44 -3.81 -31.87
N PHE A 409 31.86 -5.06 -31.70
CA PHE A 409 33.12 -5.38 -31.05
C PHE A 409 34.31 -4.99 -31.94
N PRO A 410 35.38 -4.37 -31.40
CA PRO A 410 35.56 -3.97 -30.00
C PRO A 410 34.78 -2.71 -29.61
N TYR A 411 34.31 -2.65 -28.36
CA TYR A 411 33.58 -1.50 -27.84
C TYR A 411 34.55 -0.36 -27.50
N LEU A 412 34.45 0.76 -28.22
CA LEU A 412 35.33 1.92 -28.05
C LEU A 412 34.78 2.92 -27.03
N ARG A 413 35.65 3.80 -26.53
CA ARG A 413 35.28 4.88 -25.60
C ARG A 413 34.16 5.78 -26.17
N GLU A 414 34.24 6.14 -27.44
CA GLU A 414 33.24 6.97 -28.12
C GLU A 414 31.85 6.32 -28.13
N HIS A 415 31.80 4.98 -28.23
CA HIS A 415 30.54 4.23 -28.11
C HIS A 415 29.96 4.34 -26.69
N ALA A 416 30.82 4.26 -25.67
CA ALA A 416 30.48 4.43 -24.26
C ALA A 416 29.89 5.80 -23.99
N GLU A 417 30.57 6.84 -24.47
CA GLU A 417 30.18 8.23 -24.26
C GLU A 417 28.85 8.55 -24.94
N ALA A 418 28.64 8.07 -26.17
CA ALA A 418 27.38 8.25 -26.89
C ALA A 418 26.20 7.55 -26.18
N TRP A 419 26.38 6.29 -25.76
CA TRP A 419 25.35 5.54 -25.05
C TRP A 419 25.05 6.12 -23.67
N LEU A 420 26.09 6.54 -22.94
CA LEU A 420 25.97 7.16 -21.62
C LEU A 420 25.24 8.51 -21.71
N ALA A 421 25.53 9.33 -22.72
CA ALA A 421 24.84 10.60 -22.95
C ALA A 421 23.34 10.39 -23.20
N SER A 422 22.97 9.39 -24.00
CA SER A 422 21.57 9.02 -24.24
C SER A 422 20.88 8.53 -22.95
N SER A 423 21.58 7.73 -22.14
CA SER A 423 21.07 7.21 -20.87
C SER A 423 20.84 8.32 -19.84
N ILE A 424 21.76 9.30 -19.74
CA ILE A 424 21.60 10.49 -18.90
C ILE A 424 20.38 11.29 -19.34
N GLN A 425 20.26 11.59 -20.64
CA GLN A 425 19.13 12.35 -21.16
C GLN A 425 17.78 11.68 -20.86
N ALA A 426 17.70 10.35 -21.02
CA ALA A 426 16.49 9.59 -20.72
C ALA A 426 16.11 9.66 -19.23
N CYS A 427 17.09 9.46 -18.34
CA CYS A 427 16.88 9.54 -16.89
C CYS A 427 16.47 10.96 -16.45
N ASP A 428 17.14 11.99 -16.95
CA ASP A 428 16.85 13.39 -16.64
C ASP A 428 15.46 13.79 -17.12
N THR A 429 15.06 13.36 -18.33
CA THR A 429 13.72 13.62 -18.87
C THR A 429 12.63 13.01 -17.98
N ALA A 430 12.82 11.78 -17.51
CA ALA A 430 11.89 11.14 -16.58
C ALA A 430 11.84 11.92 -15.25
N TYR A 431 12.98 12.30 -14.70
CA TYR A 431 13.06 13.03 -13.45
C TYR A 431 12.45 14.44 -13.52
N ASP A 432 12.66 15.16 -14.62
CA ASP A 432 12.10 16.48 -14.85
C ASP A 432 10.57 16.46 -14.93
N LYS A 433 9.99 15.45 -15.59
CA LYS A 433 8.54 15.24 -15.60
C LYS A 433 7.98 15.07 -14.19
N LEU A 434 8.68 14.32 -13.32
CA LEU A 434 8.29 14.14 -11.92
C LEU A 434 8.38 15.44 -11.12
N LYS A 435 9.45 16.21 -11.27
CA LYS A 435 9.59 17.53 -10.63
C LYS A 435 8.47 18.48 -11.04
N GLN A 436 8.16 18.53 -12.34
CA GLN A 436 7.06 19.37 -12.85
C GLN A 436 5.70 18.93 -12.33
N ALA A 437 5.46 17.62 -12.21
CA ALA A 437 4.24 17.07 -11.62
C ALA A 437 4.14 17.42 -10.12
N ALA A 438 5.22 17.24 -9.37
CA ALA A 438 5.28 17.52 -7.94
C ALA A 438 4.94 18.99 -7.63
N ALA A 439 5.46 19.91 -8.46
CA ALA A 439 5.20 21.34 -8.34
C ALA A 439 3.72 21.71 -8.61
N LYS A 440 2.96 20.88 -9.33
CA LYS A 440 1.56 21.13 -9.71
C LYS A 440 0.52 20.42 -8.82
N ASP A 441 0.94 19.46 -7.99
CA ASP A 441 0.05 18.58 -7.22
C ASP A 441 -0.49 19.28 -5.95
N VAL A 442 -1.33 20.31 -6.08
CA VAL A 442 -1.70 21.27 -5.00
C VAL A 442 -2.34 20.65 -3.75
N ASP A 443 -2.97 19.48 -3.84
CA ASP A 443 -3.80 18.92 -2.75
C ASP A 443 -3.45 17.47 -2.35
N ASP A 444 -2.35 16.89 -2.85
CA ASP A 444 -1.99 15.46 -2.64
C ASP A 444 -3.06 14.45 -3.13
N ARG A 445 -4.08 14.97 -3.82
CA ARG A 445 -5.17 14.22 -4.46
C ARG A 445 -4.93 13.99 -5.95
N SER A 446 -3.96 14.68 -6.57
CA SER A 446 -3.68 14.44 -7.97
C SER A 446 -3.12 13.02 -8.16
N PRO A 447 -3.53 12.30 -9.19
CA PRO A 447 -3.01 10.97 -9.46
C PRO A 447 -1.50 11.01 -9.69
N VAL A 448 -0.83 9.89 -9.41
CA VAL A 448 0.59 9.70 -9.73
C VAL A 448 0.77 9.94 -11.24
N VAL A 449 1.72 10.80 -11.61
CA VAL A 449 2.01 11.04 -13.03
C VAL A 449 2.78 9.86 -13.60
N HIS A 450 2.29 9.34 -14.74
CA HIS A 450 3.02 8.33 -15.50
C HIS A 450 4.14 8.95 -16.32
N VAL A 451 5.29 8.29 -16.36
CA VAL A 451 6.51 8.72 -17.06
C VAL A 451 6.96 7.68 -18.08
N ASP A 452 7.67 8.14 -19.11
CA ASP A 452 8.20 7.30 -20.19
C ASP A 452 9.62 6.81 -19.93
N GLY A 453 9.86 6.28 -18.73
CA GLY A 453 11.18 5.75 -18.36
C GLY A 453 11.44 5.78 -16.86
N CYS A 454 12.66 5.36 -16.49
CA CYS A 454 13.14 5.38 -15.12
C CYS A 454 14.24 6.45 -14.95
N PRO A 455 14.19 7.27 -13.89
CA PRO A 455 15.22 8.27 -13.62
C PRO A 455 16.50 7.65 -13.05
N VAL A 456 16.53 6.34 -12.86
CA VAL A 456 17.70 5.56 -12.44
C VAL A 456 17.85 4.33 -13.32
N SER A 457 19.08 3.95 -13.65
CA SER A 457 19.37 2.83 -14.55
C SER A 457 20.70 2.13 -14.28
N PHE A 458 21.53 2.63 -13.36
CA PHE A 458 22.89 2.14 -13.15
C PHE A 458 23.01 1.41 -11.82
N LEU A 459 23.54 0.19 -11.86
CA LEU A 459 23.69 -0.67 -10.68
C LEU A 459 24.99 -0.32 -9.96
N ARG A 460 24.90 -0.13 -8.64
CA ARG A 460 26.05 0.20 -7.80
C ARG A 460 26.08 -0.62 -6.53
N GLU A 461 27.25 -1.12 -6.16
CA GLU A 461 27.50 -1.73 -4.85
C GLU A 461 28.02 -0.68 -3.87
N VAL A 462 27.28 -0.44 -2.79
CA VAL A 462 27.63 0.44 -1.69
C VAL A 462 28.50 -0.31 -0.68
N ARG A 463 29.69 0.23 -0.39
CA ARG A 463 30.65 -0.30 0.57
C ARG A 463 30.37 0.24 1.98
N LYS A 464 30.96 -0.39 2.99
CA LYS A 464 30.79 0.00 4.41
C LYS A 464 31.25 1.44 4.73
N ASP A 465 32.19 1.97 3.96
CA ASP A 465 32.68 3.36 4.07
C ASP A 465 31.78 4.36 3.32
N GLY A 466 30.67 3.89 2.76
CA GLY A 466 29.70 4.66 1.97
C GLY A 466 30.21 5.07 0.58
N SER A 467 31.34 4.56 0.10
CA SER A 467 31.72 4.65 -1.31
C SER A 467 30.95 3.62 -2.14
N ASP A 468 30.86 3.81 -3.45
CA ASP A 468 30.18 2.87 -4.35
C ASP A 468 31.03 2.46 -5.55
N ALA A 469 30.69 1.33 -6.16
CA ALA A 469 31.32 0.81 -7.37
C ALA A 469 30.27 0.46 -8.42
N TYR A 470 30.55 0.80 -9.69
CA TYR A 470 29.71 0.45 -10.83
C TYR A 470 29.67 -1.07 -11.04
N LEU A 471 28.47 -1.61 -11.21
CA LEU A 471 28.24 -3.03 -11.47
C LEU A 471 27.61 -3.32 -12.83
N GLY A 472 27.04 -2.34 -13.51
CA GLY A 472 26.31 -2.56 -14.77
C GLY A 472 25.14 -1.61 -14.92
N SER A 473 24.26 -1.89 -15.89
CA SER A 473 23.06 -1.09 -16.11
C SER A 473 21.84 -1.95 -16.38
N ILE A 474 20.67 -1.40 -16.09
CA ILE A 474 19.37 -1.94 -16.48
C ILE A 474 18.48 -0.79 -16.96
N GLY A 475 17.69 -1.04 -18.00
CA GLY A 475 16.71 -0.08 -18.49
C GLY A 475 15.40 -0.76 -18.84
N ILE A 476 14.30 -0.07 -18.58
CA ILE A 476 13.00 -0.35 -19.19
C ILE A 476 12.64 0.84 -20.06
N PHE A 477 12.41 0.57 -21.34
CA PHE A 477 12.14 1.58 -22.36
C PHE A 477 11.01 1.11 -23.27
N ARG A 478 10.40 2.03 -24.01
CA ARG A 478 9.36 1.67 -24.97
C ARG A 478 9.97 0.79 -26.06
N SER A 479 9.35 -0.34 -26.36
CA SER A 479 9.84 -1.20 -27.41
C SER A 479 9.73 -0.50 -28.76
N PHE A 480 10.82 -0.51 -29.51
CA PHE A 480 10.95 0.14 -30.82
C PHE A 480 11.36 -0.85 -31.92
N ARG A 481 11.58 -2.12 -31.57
CA ARG A 481 11.91 -3.21 -32.49
C ARG A 481 11.04 -4.41 -32.15
N PHE A 482 10.20 -4.84 -33.09
CA PHE A 482 9.32 -6.00 -32.94
C PHE A 482 9.79 -7.11 -33.88
N GLN A 483 11.09 -7.44 -33.80
CA GLN A 483 11.80 -8.39 -34.69
C GLN A 483 11.28 -9.85 -34.63
N PHE A 484 10.19 -10.08 -33.88
CA PHE A 484 9.44 -11.34 -33.89
C PHE A 484 8.36 -11.42 -34.95
N LEU A 485 7.97 -10.28 -35.52
CA LEU A 485 7.12 -10.30 -36.68
C LEU A 485 7.98 -10.65 -37.88
N ARG A 486 7.69 -11.80 -38.51
CA ARG A 486 8.27 -12.18 -39.82
C ARG A 486 7.79 -11.28 -40.96
N ASP A 487 6.93 -10.31 -40.64
CA ASP A 487 6.32 -9.33 -41.52
C ASP A 487 6.83 -7.94 -41.14
N GLU A 488 7.73 -7.40 -41.97
CA GLU A 488 8.37 -6.09 -41.75
C GLU A 488 7.38 -4.91 -41.77
N GLU A 489 6.28 -5.03 -42.52
CA GLU A 489 5.27 -3.97 -42.60
C GLU A 489 4.49 -3.90 -41.28
N ARG A 490 4.16 -5.07 -40.73
CA ARG A 490 3.51 -5.19 -39.43
C ARG A 490 4.44 -4.73 -38.29
N GLU A 491 5.74 -5.03 -38.33
CA GLU A 491 6.71 -4.52 -37.37
C GLU A 491 6.76 -3.00 -37.37
N ARG A 492 6.90 -2.37 -38.55
CA ARG A 492 6.93 -0.90 -38.68
C ARG A 492 5.65 -0.23 -38.18
N SER A 493 4.50 -0.84 -38.46
CA SER A 493 3.20 -0.37 -38.00
C SER A 493 3.09 -0.41 -36.46
N LEU A 494 3.48 -1.51 -35.83
CA LEU A 494 3.48 -1.63 -34.37
C LEU A 494 4.48 -0.68 -33.71
N SER A 495 5.70 -0.54 -34.24
CA SER A 495 6.71 0.40 -33.72
C SER A 495 6.21 1.83 -33.74
N SER A 496 5.64 2.28 -34.87
CA SER A 496 5.08 3.62 -34.99
C SER A 496 3.95 3.85 -33.99
N ARG A 497 3.00 2.92 -33.91
CA ARG A 497 1.87 3.01 -32.96
C ARG A 497 2.35 3.06 -31.52
N ASN A 498 3.32 2.23 -31.13
CA ASN A 498 3.81 2.15 -29.75
C ASN A 498 4.50 3.45 -29.29
N VAL A 499 5.16 4.17 -30.21
CA VAL A 499 5.81 5.46 -29.92
C VAL A 499 4.79 6.59 -29.75
N GLU A 500 3.71 6.58 -30.52
CA GLU A 500 2.68 7.64 -30.51
C GLU A 500 1.78 7.61 -29.26
N LEU A 501 1.68 6.47 -28.58
CA LEU A 501 0.85 6.34 -27.37
C LEU A 501 1.32 7.30 -26.25
N PRO A 502 0.42 7.98 -25.52
CA PRO A 502 0.82 8.85 -24.41
C PRO A 502 1.37 8.05 -23.22
N ALA A 503 2.24 8.65 -22.41
CA ALA A 503 2.80 8.03 -21.21
C ALA A 503 1.72 7.39 -20.33
N GLY A 504 1.94 6.15 -19.91
CA GLY A 504 0.99 5.40 -19.10
C GLY A 504 -0.18 4.77 -19.86
N HIS A 505 -0.20 4.81 -21.19
CA HIS A 505 -1.21 4.08 -21.97
C HIS A 505 -1.00 2.56 -21.80
N PRO A 506 -2.06 1.77 -21.50
CA PRO A 506 -1.92 0.35 -21.16
C PRO A 506 -1.47 -0.54 -22.32
N GLU A 507 -1.68 -0.10 -23.57
CA GLU A 507 -1.21 -0.83 -24.75
C GLU A 507 0.27 -0.58 -25.06
N ILE A 508 0.97 0.25 -24.29
CA ILE A 508 2.41 0.43 -24.50
C ILE A 508 3.10 -0.89 -24.19
N ILE A 509 3.89 -1.33 -25.16
CA ILE A 509 4.79 -2.46 -25.01
C ILE A 509 6.15 -1.92 -24.58
N TRP A 510 6.60 -2.40 -23.43
CA TRP A 510 7.89 -2.07 -22.85
C TRP A 510 8.90 -3.17 -23.14
N GLU A 511 10.18 -2.83 -23.11
CA GLU A 511 11.28 -3.76 -23.28
C GLU A 511 12.29 -3.54 -22.15
N ILE A 512 12.82 -4.63 -21.61
CA ILE A 512 13.86 -4.60 -20.59
C ILE A 512 15.18 -5.08 -21.17
N ALA A 513 16.24 -4.32 -20.90
CA ALA A 513 17.60 -4.72 -21.23
C ALA A 513 18.52 -4.47 -20.04
N ASP A 514 19.47 -5.38 -19.84
CA ASP A 514 20.43 -5.30 -18.76
C ASP A 514 21.82 -5.79 -19.18
N HIS A 515 22.83 -5.34 -18.45
CA HIS A 515 24.11 -6.03 -18.37
C HIS A 515 24.68 -5.90 -16.96
N LEU A 516 25.44 -6.91 -16.55
CA LEU A 516 26.12 -6.96 -15.26
C LEU A 516 27.57 -7.34 -15.48
N VAL A 517 28.49 -6.72 -14.72
CA VAL A 517 29.89 -7.13 -14.70
C VAL A 517 30.01 -8.59 -14.28
N SER A 518 30.89 -9.30 -14.97
CA SER A 518 31.06 -10.75 -14.84
C SER A 518 31.44 -11.22 -13.43
N SER A 519 32.12 -10.39 -12.64
CA SER A 519 32.49 -10.66 -11.25
C SER A 519 31.29 -10.86 -10.31
N HIS A 520 30.09 -10.44 -10.72
CA HIS A 520 28.87 -10.46 -9.94
C HIS A 520 27.78 -11.40 -10.49
N HIS A 521 28.09 -12.14 -11.55
CA HIS A 521 27.19 -13.14 -12.14
C HIS A 521 26.84 -14.26 -11.13
N GLY A 522 25.65 -14.85 -11.28
CA GLY A 522 25.21 -16.00 -10.48
C GLY A 522 24.78 -15.70 -9.04
N ARG A 523 24.79 -14.43 -8.61
CA ARG A 523 24.47 -14.04 -7.22
C ARG A 523 23.00 -13.67 -6.98
N GLY A 524 22.12 -13.83 -7.97
CA GLY A 524 20.71 -13.44 -7.87
C GLY A 524 20.44 -11.93 -8.00
N ILE A 525 21.48 -11.11 -8.20
CA ILE A 525 21.40 -9.65 -8.30
C ILE A 525 20.44 -9.22 -9.42
N VAL A 526 20.67 -9.66 -10.66
CA VAL A 526 19.80 -9.27 -11.80
C VAL A 526 18.35 -9.68 -11.57
N THR A 527 18.09 -10.85 -10.95
CA THR A 527 16.73 -11.25 -10.58
C THR A 527 16.07 -10.25 -9.63
N ALA A 528 16.79 -9.78 -8.61
CA ALA A 528 16.29 -8.78 -7.68
C ALA A 528 16.13 -7.40 -8.35
N VAL A 529 17.08 -6.98 -9.18
CA VAL A 529 17.01 -5.72 -9.95
C VAL A 529 15.78 -5.70 -10.84
N VAL A 530 15.58 -6.72 -11.68
CA VAL A 530 14.43 -6.82 -12.60
C VAL A 530 13.12 -6.75 -11.81
N ARG A 531 13.04 -7.46 -10.69
CA ARG A 531 11.87 -7.44 -9.81
C ARG A 531 11.59 -6.05 -9.24
N THR A 532 12.59 -5.40 -8.67
CA THR A 532 12.51 -4.04 -8.12
C THR A 532 12.08 -3.05 -9.21
N LEU A 533 12.73 -3.10 -10.37
CA LEU A 533 12.42 -2.17 -11.45
C LEU A 533 10.98 -2.36 -11.98
N ILE A 534 10.48 -3.59 -12.07
CA ILE A 534 9.11 -3.84 -12.52
C ILE A 534 8.09 -3.40 -11.46
N ASN A 535 8.25 -3.90 -10.23
CA ASN A 535 7.24 -3.73 -9.18
C ASN A 535 7.24 -2.33 -8.58
N ASP A 536 8.42 -1.76 -8.39
CA ASP A 536 8.60 -0.51 -7.68
C ASP A 536 8.62 0.67 -8.66
N TRP A 537 8.85 0.42 -9.97
CA TRP A 537 8.89 1.48 -10.97
C TRP A 537 7.96 1.28 -12.18
N ALA A 538 8.18 0.26 -13.02
CA ALA A 538 7.53 0.14 -14.32
C ALA A 538 6.00 0.07 -14.19
N VAL A 539 5.49 -0.76 -13.29
CA VAL A 539 4.06 -0.86 -13.03
C VAL A 539 3.50 0.46 -12.44
N PRO A 540 3.97 0.95 -11.28
CA PRO A 540 3.35 2.11 -10.64
C PRO A 540 3.61 3.45 -11.35
N ARG A 541 4.72 3.58 -12.08
CA ARG A 541 5.20 4.87 -12.63
C ARG A 541 5.17 4.92 -14.15
N MET A 542 5.23 3.79 -14.83
CA MET A 542 5.15 3.75 -16.29
C MET A 542 3.81 3.15 -16.77
N ASN A 543 2.99 2.63 -15.84
CA ASN A 543 1.78 1.87 -16.12
C ASN A 543 2.04 0.68 -17.05
N ALA A 544 3.17 0.00 -16.84
CA ALA A 544 3.61 -1.10 -17.70
C ALA A 544 2.72 -2.34 -17.53
N HIS A 545 2.01 -2.70 -18.60
CA HIS A 545 1.15 -3.89 -18.67
C HIS A 545 1.80 -5.04 -19.42
N VAL A 546 2.55 -4.74 -20.47
CA VAL A 546 3.26 -5.72 -21.29
C VAL A 546 4.74 -5.35 -21.32
N ILE A 547 5.58 -6.26 -20.87
CA ILE A 547 7.04 -6.11 -20.89
C ILE A 547 7.63 -7.28 -21.66
N TYR A 548 8.39 -6.98 -22.70
CA TYR A 548 9.18 -7.94 -23.47
C TYR A 548 10.61 -7.98 -22.96
N ALA A 549 11.18 -9.17 -23.07
CA ALA A 549 12.59 -9.39 -22.91
C ALA A 549 13.08 -10.43 -23.90
N SER A 550 14.36 -10.36 -24.25
CA SER A 550 15.00 -11.37 -25.07
C SER A 550 16.29 -11.86 -24.41
N ALA A 551 16.60 -13.13 -24.63
CA ALA A 551 17.87 -13.71 -24.20
C ALA A 551 18.32 -14.75 -25.22
N PHE A 552 19.59 -14.72 -25.61
CA PHE A 552 20.19 -15.79 -26.42
C PHE A 552 19.98 -17.15 -25.74
N THR A 553 19.62 -18.18 -26.51
CA THR A 553 19.34 -19.54 -26.00
C THR A 553 20.54 -20.12 -25.23
N GLY A 554 21.77 -19.72 -25.59
CA GLY A 554 22.98 -20.10 -24.85
C GLY A 554 23.17 -19.40 -23.49
N ASN A 555 22.44 -18.31 -23.23
CA ASN A 555 22.47 -17.55 -21.98
C ASN A 555 21.42 -18.08 -20.98
N ILE A 556 21.67 -19.29 -20.48
CA ILE A 556 20.81 -19.98 -19.49
C ILE A 556 20.63 -19.17 -18.19
N ALA A 557 21.51 -18.22 -17.90
CA ALA A 557 21.37 -17.34 -16.73
C ALA A 557 20.24 -16.32 -16.94
N SER A 558 20.25 -15.57 -18.05
CA SER A 558 19.20 -14.58 -18.36
C SER A 558 17.83 -15.23 -18.56
N VAL A 559 17.76 -16.38 -19.24
CA VAL A 559 16.51 -17.17 -19.34
C VAL A 559 15.92 -17.45 -17.95
N ARG A 560 16.74 -17.93 -17.01
CA ARG A 560 16.30 -18.18 -15.63
C ARG A 560 15.91 -16.90 -14.89
N VAL A 561 16.56 -15.77 -15.17
CA VAL A 561 16.19 -14.47 -14.57
C VAL A 561 14.78 -14.08 -14.98
N PHE A 562 14.43 -14.17 -16.27
CA PHE A 562 13.10 -13.81 -16.77
C PHE A 562 12.03 -14.76 -16.24
N LEU A 563 12.24 -16.08 -16.32
CA LEU A 563 11.30 -17.07 -15.80
C LEU A 563 11.04 -16.88 -14.29
N LYS A 564 12.08 -16.60 -13.49
CA LYS A 564 11.94 -16.34 -12.04
C LYS A 564 11.20 -15.04 -11.70
N ASN A 565 11.10 -14.13 -12.65
CA ASN A 565 10.36 -12.88 -12.52
C ASN A 565 8.99 -12.94 -13.22
N GLY A 566 8.51 -14.15 -13.53
CA GLY A 566 7.15 -14.38 -14.00
C GLY A 566 6.96 -14.16 -15.51
N PHE A 567 8.04 -13.97 -16.26
CA PHE A 567 7.93 -13.96 -17.71
C PHE A 567 7.62 -15.36 -18.23
N GLU A 568 6.76 -15.45 -19.23
CA GLU A 568 6.47 -16.66 -19.99
C GLU A 568 7.26 -16.62 -21.31
N GLU A 569 7.85 -17.76 -21.68
CA GLU A 569 8.48 -17.92 -23.00
C GLU A 569 7.38 -18.11 -24.05
N PHE A 570 7.39 -17.30 -25.12
CA PHE A 570 6.33 -17.31 -26.13
C PHE A 570 6.82 -17.57 -27.55
N ASP A 571 8.12 -17.42 -27.82
CA ASP A 571 8.71 -17.62 -29.13
C ASP A 571 10.21 -17.94 -29.03
N GLN A 572 10.72 -18.69 -30.01
CA GLN A 572 12.14 -18.98 -30.18
C GLN A 572 12.51 -18.80 -31.65
N VAL A 573 13.51 -17.96 -31.94
CA VAL A 573 13.94 -17.69 -33.31
C VAL A 573 15.33 -18.22 -33.59
N GLU A 574 15.44 -18.94 -34.70
CA GLU A 574 16.68 -19.40 -35.31
C GLU A 574 17.15 -18.38 -36.36
N ASP A 575 18.47 -18.26 -36.57
CA ASP A 575 19.12 -17.34 -37.51
C ASP A 575 19.13 -15.83 -37.18
N CYS A 576 19.13 -15.47 -35.90
CA CYS A 576 19.62 -14.16 -35.45
C CYS A 576 21.16 -14.11 -35.58
N LEU A 577 21.66 -14.00 -36.80
CA LEU A 577 23.07 -13.84 -37.20
C LEU A 577 24.08 -14.97 -36.82
N THR A 578 23.73 -15.99 -36.03
CA THR A 578 24.34 -17.36 -35.91
C THR A 578 23.94 -18.11 -34.62
N ILE A 579 23.10 -17.53 -33.74
CA ILE A 579 22.70 -18.15 -32.46
C ILE A 579 21.20 -17.95 -32.24
N ALA A 580 20.51 -18.98 -31.72
CA ALA A 580 19.09 -18.91 -31.38
C ALA A 580 18.81 -17.96 -30.20
N GLU A 581 17.63 -17.31 -30.20
CA GLU A 581 17.17 -16.37 -29.18
C GLU A 581 15.79 -16.78 -28.62
N ASN A 582 15.67 -16.83 -27.29
CA ASN A 582 14.41 -17.06 -26.58
C ASN A 582 13.75 -15.71 -26.24
N ARG A 583 12.43 -15.64 -26.42
CA ARG A 583 11.66 -14.42 -26.17
C ARG A 583 10.64 -14.62 -25.07
N PHE A 584 10.57 -13.61 -24.22
CA PHE A 584 9.85 -13.63 -22.96
C PHE A 584 8.85 -12.49 -22.92
N VAL A 585 7.67 -12.76 -22.36
CA VAL A 585 6.66 -11.74 -22.09
C VAL A 585 6.21 -11.82 -20.64
N LEU A 586 6.18 -10.67 -19.99
CA LEU A 586 5.50 -10.49 -18.71
C LEU A 586 4.25 -9.66 -18.95
N THR A 587 3.09 -10.25 -18.67
CA THR A 587 1.82 -9.53 -18.59
C THR A 587 1.51 -9.26 -17.13
N THR A 588 1.41 -7.99 -16.77
CA THR A 588 0.98 -7.60 -15.42
C THR A 588 -0.55 -7.51 -15.38
N PRO A 589 -1.22 -7.96 -14.30
CA PRO A 589 -2.68 -8.00 -14.29
C PRO A 589 -3.30 -6.61 -14.41
N SER A 590 -3.98 -6.33 -15.53
CA SER A 590 -4.82 -5.15 -15.65
C SER A 590 -6.09 -5.29 -14.80
N SER A 591 -6.78 -4.17 -14.55
CA SER A 591 -8.12 -4.22 -13.94
C SER A 591 -9.13 -5.04 -14.75
N LEU A 592 -8.94 -5.10 -16.09
CA LEU A 592 -9.74 -5.94 -16.99
C LEU A 592 -9.37 -7.42 -16.84
N ASP A 593 -8.08 -7.76 -16.73
CA ASP A 593 -7.62 -9.14 -16.52
C ASP A 593 -8.11 -9.71 -15.18
N LYS A 594 -8.18 -8.87 -14.14
CA LYS A 594 -8.79 -9.26 -12.87
C LYS A 594 -10.28 -9.59 -13.03
N GLN A 595 -11.02 -8.90 -13.90
CA GLN A 595 -12.44 -9.19 -14.14
C GLN A 595 -12.64 -10.43 -15.03
N MET A 596 -11.69 -10.74 -15.92
CA MET A 596 -11.73 -11.92 -16.79
C MET A 596 -11.13 -13.17 -16.13
N HIS A 597 -10.44 -13.04 -14.99
CA HIS A 597 -9.88 -14.18 -14.26
C HIS A 597 -10.92 -15.30 -14.05
N PRO A 598 -10.58 -16.57 -14.31
CA PRO A 598 -9.26 -17.12 -14.63
C PRO A 598 -8.92 -17.22 -16.13
N LEU A 599 -9.69 -16.59 -17.02
CA LEU A 599 -9.37 -16.58 -18.44
C LEU A 599 -8.01 -15.92 -18.67
N LYS A 600 -7.20 -16.57 -19.50
CA LYS A 600 -5.95 -16.02 -20.04
C LYS A 600 -6.22 -15.43 -21.42
N VAL A 601 -5.49 -14.38 -21.79
CA VAL A 601 -5.54 -13.82 -23.14
C VAL A 601 -4.36 -14.40 -23.93
N ASN A 602 -4.63 -14.97 -25.10
CA ASN A 602 -3.59 -15.30 -26.06
C ASN A 602 -3.06 -14.00 -26.66
N LEU A 603 -1.78 -13.69 -26.44
CA LEU A 603 -1.19 -12.39 -26.78
C LEU A 603 -1.00 -12.18 -28.29
N CYS A 604 -0.99 -13.26 -29.07
CA CYS A 604 -0.88 -13.20 -30.54
C CYS A 604 -2.23 -12.99 -31.22
N THR A 605 -3.28 -13.64 -30.71
CA THR A 605 -4.64 -13.60 -31.31
C THR A 605 -5.61 -12.67 -30.57
N ASN A 606 -5.23 -12.21 -29.37
CA ASN A 606 -6.08 -11.49 -28.41
C ASN A 606 -7.34 -12.27 -27.97
N GLU A 607 -7.34 -13.60 -28.15
CA GLU A 607 -8.45 -14.49 -27.79
C GLU A 607 -8.33 -14.96 -26.34
N VAL A 608 -9.43 -14.95 -25.59
CA VAL A 608 -9.45 -15.49 -24.23
C VAL A 608 -9.48 -17.01 -24.24
N HIS A 609 -8.89 -17.67 -23.24
CA HIS A 609 -8.95 -19.12 -23.10
C HIS A 609 -8.77 -19.58 -21.65
N LEU A 610 -9.24 -20.80 -21.35
CA LEU A 610 -8.76 -21.59 -20.22
C LEU A 610 -7.79 -22.65 -20.73
N ARG A 611 -6.76 -23.00 -19.96
CA ARG A 611 -5.82 -24.08 -20.30
C ARG A 611 -5.95 -25.19 -19.29
N LEU A 612 -6.17 -26.41 -19.75
CA LEU A 612 -6.28 -27.55 -18.86
C LEU A 612 -4.96 -27.81 -18.12
N PRO A 613 -5.00 -28.28 -16.85
CA PRO A 613 -3.80 -28.60 -16.10
C PRO A 613 -3.12 -29.87 -16.64
N ALA A 614 -1.88 -30.10 -16.21
CA ALA A 614 -1.15 -31.33 -16.48
C ALA A 614 -1.98 -32.57 -16.12
N PRO A 615 -2.00 -33.62 -16.97
CA PRO A 615 -1.16 -33.83 -18.15
C PRO A 615 -1.71 -33.27 -19.48
N HIS A 616 -2.79 -32.48 -19.47
CA HIS A 616 -3.48 -32.01 -20.67
C HIS A 616 -3.18 -30.54 -21.02
N GLU A 617 -1.95 -30.07 -20.78
CA GLU A 617 -1.56 -28.66 -20.96
C GLU A 617 -1.64 -28.18 -22.41
N ASN A 618 -1.65 -29.13 -23.37
CA ASN A 618 -1.89 -28.85 -24.78
C ASN A 618 -3.37 -28.64 -25.13
N ILE A 619 -4.31 -28.85 -24.20
CA ILE A 619 -5.73 -28.63 -24.43
C ILE A 619 -6.18 -27.29 -23.83
N VAL A 620 -6.87 -26.48 -24.62
CA VAL A 620 -7.45 -25.20 -24.21
C VAL A 620 -8.96 -25.18 -24.41
N ILE A 621 -9.67 -24.34 -23.67
CA ILE A 621 -11.09 -24.02 -23.87
C ILE A 621 -11.19 -22.60 -24.38
N THR A 622 -11.73 -22.40 -25.58
CA THR A 622 -11.81 -21.09 -26.25
C THR A 622 -13.27 -20.68 -26.51
N PRO A 623 -13.51 -19.42 -26.93
CA PRO A 623 -14.77 -19.01 -27.50
C PRO A 623 -15.14 -19.83 -28.76
N PRO A 624 -16.44 -19.93 -29.09
CA PRO A 624 -16.92 -20.50 -30.33
C PRO A 624 -16.47 -19.73 -31.58
N ARG A 625 -15.99 -20.45 -32.59
CA ARG A 625 -15.64 -19.89 -33.91
C ARG A 625 -16.62 -20.42 -34.96
N MET A 626 -17.11 -19.53 -35.83
CA MET A 626 -18.01 -19.96 -36.92
C MET A 626 -17.33 -20.92 -37.89
N THR A 627 -16.00 -20.90 -37.96
CA THR A 627 -15.18 -21.81 -38.76
C THR A 627 -15.19 -23.26 -38.26
N ASP A 628 -15.74 -23.53 -37.07
CA ASP A 628 -15.76 -24.87 -36.49
C ASP A 628 -16.89 -25.76 -37.05
N ALA A 629 -17.80 -25.21 -37.87
CA ALA A 629 -19.01 -25.91 -38.34
C ALA A 629 -18.72 -27.27 -38.98
N ASP A 630 -17.69 -27.35 -39.84
CA ASP A 630 -17.29 -28.58 -40.52
C ASP A 630 -16.70 -29.64 -39.57
N ALA A 631 -15.93 -29.22 -38.57
CA ALA A 631 -15.37 -30.14 -37.58
C ALA A 631 -16.45 -30.64 -36.62
N LEU A 632 -17.34 -29.74 -36.19
CA LEU A 632 -18.49 -30.03 -35.35
C LEU A 632 -19.41 -31.07 -35.99
N ILE A 633 -19.79 -30.87 -37.25
CA ILE A 633 -20.74 -31.75 -37.93
C ILE A 633 -20.19 -33.17 -38.13
N GLN A 634 -18.87 -33.29 -38.35
CA GLN A 634 -18.20 -34.58 -38.42
C GLN A 634 -18.25 -35.32 -37.08
N ILE A 635 -17.99 -34.61 -35.97
CA ILE A 635 -18.03 -35.20 -34.62
C ILE A 635 -19.45 -35.59 -34.23
N MET A 636 -20.44 -34.72 -34.45
CA MET A 636 -21.83 -34.97 -34.06
C MET A 636 -22.47 -36.14 -34.81
N ASN A 637 -22.01 -36.46 -36.03
CA ASN A 637 -22.48 -37.61 -36.80
C ASN A 637 -21.63 -38.88 -36.61
N ASP A 638 -20.54 -38.85 -35.82
CA ASP A 638 -19.76 -40.06 -35.52
C ASP A 638 -20.68 -41.09 -34.82
N PRO A 639 -20.77 -42.35 -35.31
CA PRO A 639 -21.61 -43.39 -34.71
C PRO A 639 -21.38 -43.68 -33.22
N ARG A 640 -20.21 -43.30 -32.69
CA ARG A 640 -19.85 -43.43 -31.27
C ARG A 640 -20.26 -42.20 -30.45
N VAL A 641 -20.51 -41.06 -31.10
CA VAL A 641 -20.90 -39.80 -30.46
C VAL A 641 -22.41 -39.58 -30.58
N TYR A 642 -23.00 -39.65 -31.78
CA TYR A 642 -24.42 -39.31 -31.97
C TYR A 642 -25.36 -40.15 -31.11
N LYS A 643 -25.04 -41.43 -30.88
CA LYS A 643 -25.81 -42.35 -30.04
C LYS A 643 -25.86 -41.93 -28.57
N MET A 644 -24.94 -41.05 -28.19
CA MET A 644 -24.79 -40.53 -26.83
C MET A 644 -25.33 -39.10 -26.70
N LEU A 645 -25.80 -38.46 -27.79
CA LEU A 645 -26.36 -37.11 -27.78
C LEU A 645 -27.88 -37.13 -27.58
N LEU A 646 -28.36 -36.30 -26.66
CA LEU A 646 -29.79 -36.21 -26.29
C LEU A 646 -30.63 -35.49 -27.35
N ASP A 647 -30.02 -34.64 -28.19
CA ASP A 647 -30.73 -33.74 -29.11
C ASP A 647 -31.23 -34.40 -30.43
N GLU A 648 -32.25 -33.79 -31.04
CA GLU A 648 -32.61 -33.98 -32.45
C GLU A 648 -31.97 -32.88 -33.31
N PRO A 649 -31.76 -33.11 -34.62
CA PRO A 649 -32.11 -34.30 -35.43
C PRO A 649 -30.88 -35.13 -35.86
N PHE A 650 -31.09 -36.42 -36.15
CA PHE A 650 -30.10 -37.29 -36.82
C PHE A 650 -30.58 -37.63 -38.25
N PRO A 651 -29.71 -37.59 -39.28
CA PRO A 651 -28.34 -37.07 -39.22
C PRO A 651 -28.34 -35.56 -38.96
N PHE A 652 -27.31 -35.07 -38.26
CA PHE A 652 -27.12 -33.64 -38.13
C PHE A 652 -26.69 -33.09 -39.50
N LEU A 653 -27.25 -31.95 -39.91
CA LEU A 653 -26.92 -31.26 -41.15
C LEU A 653 -26.01 -30.07 -40.84
N PRO A 654 -25.20 -29.59 -41.81
CA PRO A 654 -24.37 -28.39 -41.62
C PRO A 654 -25.14 -27.18 -41.06
N THR A 655 -26.39 -26.99 -41.52
CA THR A 655 -27.28 -25.93 -41.01
C THR A 655 -27.60 -26.07 -39.53
N HIS A 656 -27.61 -27.28 -38.97
CA HIS A 656 -27.77 -27.50 -37.53
C HIS A 656 -26.51 -27.11 -36.75
N ALA A 657 -25.32 -27.41 -37.28
CA ALA A 657 -24.04 -27.01 -36.69
C ALA A 657 -23.86 -25.49 -36.70
N GLU A 658 -24.19 -24.82 -37.82
CA GLU A 658 -24.17 -23.36 -37.94
C GLU A 658 -25.15 -22.68 -36.98
N ALA A 659 -26.39 -23.20 -36.88
CA ALA A 659 -27.39 -22.67 -35.97
C ALA A 659 -26.94 -22.79 -34.50
N TRP A 660 -26.39 -23.95 -34.12
CA TRP A 660 -25.87 -24.17 -32.77
C TRP A 660 -24.67 -23.26 -32.46
N LEU A 661 -23.68 -23.18 -33.36
CA LEU A 661 -22.51 -22.29 -33.19
C LEU A 661 -22.92 -20.82 -33.12
N THR A 662 -23.97 -20.42 -33.85
CA THR A 662 -24.49 -19.04 -33.80
C THR A 662 -25.00 -18.71 -32.40
N VAL A 663 -25.77 -19.60 -31.78
CA VAL A 663 -26.30 -19.41 -30.43
C VAL A 663 -25.15 -19.37 -29.40
N GLU A 664 -24.23 -20.33 -29.48
CA GLU A 664 -23.08 -20.38 -28.56
C GLU A 664 -22.17 -19.16 -28.71
N LYS A 665 -21.93 -18.72 -29.95
CA LYS A 665 -21.13 -17.53 -30.22
C LYS A 665 -21.79 -16.27 -29.67
N GLN A 666 -23.11 -16.11 -29.85
CA GLN A 666 -23.85 -14.97 -29.30
C GLN A 666 -23.78 -14.91 -27.77
N ARG A 667 -23.92 -16.05 -27.10
CA ARG A 667 -23.77 -16.16 -25.63
C ARG A 667 -22.36 -15.75 -25.18
N SER A 668 -21.35 -16.31 -25.83
CA SER A 668 -19.94 -15.99 -25.56
C SER A 668 -19.63 -14.51 -25.76
N ASP A 669 -20.01 -13.96 -26.92
CA ASP A 669 -19.73 -12.56 -27.26
C ASP A 669 -20.47 -11.59 -26.32
N ALA A 670 -21.69 -11.93 -25.88
CA ALA A 670 -22.44 -11.11 -24.92
C ALA A 670 -21.71 -10.94 -23.58
N VAL A 671 -21.11 -12.02 -23.05
CA VAL A 671 -20.31 -11.97 -21.80
C VAL A 671 -19.02 -11.19 -22.00
N LEU A 672 -18.32 -11.40 -23.12
CA LEU A 672 -17.10 -10.66 -23.44
C LEU A 672 -17.37 -9.15 -23.61
N ASP A 673 -18.49 -8.79 -24.24
CA ASP A 673 -18.90 -7.40 -24.41
C ASP A 673 -19.36 -6.75 -23.10
N GLU A 674 -19.94 -7.52 -22.17
CA GLU A 674 -20.21 -7.06 -20.80
C GLU A 674 -18.90 -6.70 -20.08
N PHE A 675 -17.87 -7.54 -20.17
CA PHE A 675 -16.56 -7.23 -19.60
C PHE A 675 -15.94 -5.99 -20.23
N ARG A 676 -15.96 -5.87 -21.56
CA ARG A 676 -15.44 -4.70 -22.30
C ARG A 676 -16.16 -3.40 -21.91
N ARG A 677 -17.49 -3.42 -21.78
CA ARG A 677 -18.29 -2.24 -21.37
C ARG A 677 -17.99 -1.80 -19.94
N SER A 678 -17.80 -2.76 -19.02
CA SER A 678 -17.48 -2.46 -17.61
C SER A 678 -16.13 -1.74 -17.45
N ALA A 679 -15.12 -2.10 -18.26
CA ALA A 679 -13.84 -1.40 -18.30
C ALA A 679 -13.95 0.04 -18.83
N GLY A 680 -14.92 0.32 -19.71
CA GLY A 680 -15.22 1.66 -20.22
C GLY A 680 -15.94 2.57 -19.21
N GLN A 681 -16.82 2.02 -18.36
CA GLN A 681 -17.56 2.79 -17.34
C GLN A 681 -16.71 3.16 -16.12
N ASN A 682 -15.76 2.31 -15.70
CA ASN A 682 -14.81 2.64 -14.63
C ASN A 682 -13.93 3.86 -14.95
N LYS A 683 -13.72 4.19 -16.24
CA LYS A 683 -13.06 5.44 -16.66
C LYS A 683 -13.93 6.69 -16.48
N ARG A 684 -15.27 6.58 -16.54
CA ARG A 684 -16.19 7.73 -16.34
C ARG A 684 -16.49 8.02 -14.87
N ASN A 685 -16.60 6.98 -14.04
CA ASN A 685 -16.89 7.15 -12.62
C ASN A 685 -15.66 7.57 -11.78
N ASN A 686 -14.44 7.30 -12.24
CA ASN A 686 -13.21 7.80 -11.59
C ASN A 686 -12.96 9.32 -11.80
N LEU A 687 -13.83 10.02 -12.52
CA LEU A 687 -13.83 11.50 -12.59
C LEU A 687 -14.72 12.16 -11.54
N GLY A 688 -15.43 11.39 -10.70
CA GLY A 688 -16.28 11.95 -9.64
C GLY A 688 -16.62 10.94 -8.56
N GLY A 689 -15.82 10.91 -7.48
CA GLY A 689 -16.16 10.17 -6.26
C GLY A 689 -14.94 9.57 -5.58
N ALA A 690 -14.55 10.12 -4.43
CA ALA A 690 -13.58 9.53 -3.52
C ALA A 690 -14.25 8.45 -2.67
N GLY A 691 -13.66 7.26 -2.59
CA GLY A 691 -14.08 6.22 -1.63
C GLY A 691 -13.59 4.81 -2.00
N ASP A 692 -12.82 4.23 -1.08
CA ASP A 692 -12.37 2.83 -0.97
C ASP A 692 -11.37 2.23 -1.98
N SER A 693 -10.18 1.97 -1.44
CA SER A 693 -9.14 1.09 -1.98
C SER A 693 -9.47 -0.40 -1.77
N GLN A 694 -10.72 -0.81 -2.00
CA GLN A 694 -11.06 -2.23 -2.12
C GLN A 694 -11.11 -2.57 -3.60
N THR A 695 -10.36 -3.61 -4.00
CA THR A 695 -10.53 -4.18 -5.34
C THR A 695 -12.01 -4.59 -5.46
N PRO A 696 -12.79 -4.06 -6.42
CA PRO A 696 -14.21 -4.37 -6.49
C PRO A 696 -14.39 -5.90 -6.61
N PRO A 697 -15.34 -6.49 -5.87
CA PRO A 697 -15.56 -7.93 -5.91
C PRO A 697 -15.81 -8.39 -7.34
N LEU A 698 -15.35 -9.60 -7.66
CA LEU A 698 -15.57 -10.24 -8.96
C LEU A 698 -17.07 -10.23 -9.29
N ARG A 699 -17.45 -9.55 -10.38
CA ARG A 699 -18.86 -9.40 -10.77
C ARG A 699 -19.40 -10.72 -11.30
N TYR A 700 -20.55 -11.19 -10.83
CA TYR A 700 -21.18 -12.38 -11.40
C TYR A 700 -21.67 -12.13 -12.84
N VAL A 701 -21.50 -13.13 -13.70
CA VAL A 701 -21.94 -13.16 -15.11
C VAL A 701 -22.91 -14.32 -15.33
N GLY A 702 -23.74 -14.20 -16.36
CA GLY A 702 -24.80 -15.17 -16.65
C GLY A 702 -24.35 -16.41 -17.43
N ASP A 703 -23.13 -16.44 -17.96
CA ASP A 703 -22.66 -17.50 -18.85
C ASP A 703 -21.12 -17.66 -18.82
N CYS A 704 -20.60 -18.67 -19.52
CA CYS A 704 -19.16 -18.87 -19.76
C CYS A 704 -18.79 -18.45 -21.18
N PRO A 705 -17.81 -17.53 -21.36
CA PRO A 705 -17.40 -17.06 -22.69
C PRO A 705 -16.51 -18.07 -23.43
N VAL A 706 -16.21 -19.22 -22.83
CA VAL A 706 -15.41 -20.27 -23.46
C VAL A 706 -16.11 -21.61 -23.28
N SER A 707 -16.29 -22.33 -24.39
CA SER A 707 -16.99 -23.63 -24.36
C SER A 707 -16.41 -24.65 -25.34
N ILE A 708 -15.44 -24.26 -26.18
CA ILE A 708 -14.88 -25.13 -27.22
C ILE A 708 -13.54 -25.72 -26.77
N LEU A 709 -13.46 -27.05 -26.71
CA LEU A 709 -12.22 -27.76 -26.44
C LEU A 709 -11.37 -27.82 -27.71
N ARG A 710 -10.10 -27.43 -27.59
CA ARG A 710 -9.11 -27.46 -28.67
C ARG A 710 -7.80 -28.08 -28.26
N GLU A 711 -7.20 -28.86 -29.13
CA GLU A 711 -5.81 -29.30 -28.99
C GLU A 711 -4.86 -28.32 -29.70
N VAL A 712 -3.89 -27.77 -28.98
CA VAL A 712 -2.84 -26.87 -29.48
C VAL A 712 -1.64 -27.68 -29.93
N GLN A 713 -1.21 -27.47 -31.16
CA GLN A 713 -0.06 -28.10 -31.79
C GLN A 713 1.23 -27.33 -31.50
N LYS A 714 2.40 -27.96 -31.73
CA LYS A 714 3.72 -27.35 -31.45
C LYS A 714 4.02 -26.09 -32.26
N ASP A 715 3.42 -25.97 -33.44
CA ASP A 715 3.56 -24.82 -34.33
C ASP A 715 2.61 -23.65 -33.97
N GLY A 716 1.83 -23.80 -32.90
CA GLY A 716 0.86 -22.82 -32.43
C GLY A 716 -0.51 -22.91 -33.10
N SER A 717 -0.72 -23.80 -34.08
CA SER A 717 -2.04 -24.09 -34.63
C SER A 717 -2.92 -24.86 -33.63
N ASP A 718 -4.25 -24.84 -33.81
CA ASP A 718 -5.19 -25.56 -32.94
C ASP A 718 -6.23 -26.35 -33.75
N THR A 719 -6.82 -27.37 -33.12
CA THR A 719 -7.87 -28.22 -33.72
C THR A 719 -9.06 -28.34 -32.79
N PHE A 720 -10.28 -28.22 -33.32
CA PHE A 720 -11.53 -28.45 -32.60
C PHE A 720 -11.66 -29.93 -32.21
N ILE A 721 -11.88 -30.23 -30.92
CA ILE A 721 -11.97 -31.62 -30.43
C ILE A 721 -13.23 -31.92 -29.62
N GLY A 722 -14.02 -30.90 -29.26
CA GLY A 722 -15.25 -31.10 -28.50
C GLY A 722 -15.80 -29.82 -27.90
N HIS A 723 -16.78 -29.99 -27.03
CA HIS A 723 -17.52 -28.90 -26.40
C HIS A 723 -17.80 -29.22 -24.93
N ILE A 724 -17.81 -28.18 -24.12
CA ILE A 724 -18.25 -28.20 -22.74
C ILE A 724 -18.85 -26.84 -22.35
N GLY A 725 -20.12 -26.83 -21.97
CA GLY A 725 -20.83 -25.61 -21.62
C GLY A 725 -21.66 -25.77 -20.36
N VAL A 726 -21.75 -24.70 -19.57
CA VAL A 726 -22.63 -24.61 -18.39
C VAL A 726 -23.62 -23.50 -18.65
N TYR A 727 -24.90 -23.86 -18.69
CA TYR A 727 -25.98 -22.96 -19.08
C TYR A 727 -27.01 -22.87 -17.97
N ARG A 728 -27.80 -21.80 -17.97
CA ARG A 728 -28.98 -21.76 -17.13
C ARG A 728 -29.94 -22.86 -17.59
N CYS A 729 -30.36 -23.71 -16.65
CA CYS A 729 -31.17 -24.88 -16.98
C CYS A 729 -32.53 -24.43 -17.52
N GLY A 730 -32.80 -24.76 -18.79
CA GLY A 730 -34.03 -24.38 -19.49
C GLY A 730 -35.05 -25.51 -19.60
N ARG A 731 -34.69 -26.73 -19.16
CA ARG A 731 -35.54 -27.92 -19.19
C ARG A 731 -35.28 -28.81 -17.98
N PHE A 732 -36.35 -29.27 -17.35
CA PHE A 732 -36.33 -30.05 -16.11
C PHE A 732 -36.98 -31.42 -16.34
N GLU A 733 -36.46 -32.17 -17.32
CA GLU A 733 -37.02 -33.42 -17.83
C GLU A 733 -37.30 -34.50 -16.75
N PHE A 734 -36.68 -34.38 -15.57
CA PHE A 734 -36.93 -35.27 -14.43
C PHE A 734 -38.27 -35.03 -13.71
N LEU A 735 -38.94 -33.89 -13.94
CA LEU A 735 -40.24 -33.58 -13.32
C LEU A 735 -41.40 -34.38 -13.94
N ARG A 736 -41.27 -34.82 -15.19
CA ARG A 736 -42.21 -35.72 -15.90
C ARG A 736 -43.64 -35.15 -16.04
N ASP A 737 -43.78 -33.84 -15.91
CA ASP A 737 -45.01 -33.07 -16.07
C ASP A 737 -44.66 -31.76 -16.80
N GLU A 738 -45.21 -31.55 -17.99
CA GLU A 738 -44.84 -30.42 -18.87
C GLU A 738 -45.21 -29.06 -18.24
N GLU A 739 -46.32 -28.98 -17.51
CA GLU A 739 -46.75 -27.74 -16.86
C GLU A 739 -45.81 -27.35 -15.71
N GLN A 740 -45.40 -28.32 -14.89
CA GLN A 740 -44.38 -28.12 -13.84
C GLN A 740 -43.00 -27.83 -14.43
N GLU A 741 -42.62 -28.46 -15.54
CA GLU A 741 -41.35 -28.20 -16.21
C GLU A 741 -41.28 -26.74 -16.71
N ASP A 742 -42.33 -26.27 -17.40
CA ASP A 742 -42.43 -24.90 -17.90
C ASP A 742 -42.48 -23.87 -16.74
N GLU A 743 -43.18 -24.19 -15.65
CA GLU A 743 -43.19 -23.36 -14.45
C GLU A 743 -41.78 -23.24 -13.82
N PHE A 744 -41.07 -24.36 -13.65
CA PHE A 744 -39.72 -24.35 -13.08
C PHE A 744 -38.70 -23.66 -14.00
N ALA A 745 -38.80 -23.85 -15.31
CA ALA A 745 -37.98 -23.17 -16.30
C ALA A 745 -38.19 -21.65 -16.26
N SER A 746 -39.45 -21.21 -16.21
CA SER A 746 -39.80 -19.79 -16.10
C SER A 746 -39.28 -19.17 -14.80
N GLN A 747 -39.47 -19.85 -13.67
CA GLN A 747 -38.95 -19.40 -12.37
C GLN A 747 -37.43 -19.33 -12.33
N ASN A 748 -36.74 -20.30 -12.95
CA ASN A 748 -35.28 -20.33 -13.01
C ASN A 748 -34.72 -19.18 -13.86
N GLU A 749 -35.41 -18.80 -14.94
CA GLU A 749 -35.05 -17.69 -15.82
C GLU A 749 -35.20 -16.32 -15.14
N GLU A 750 -36.22 -16.16 -14.28
CA GLU A 750 -36.48 -14.91 -13.56
C GLU A 750 -35.42 -14.58 -12.49
N PHE A 751 -34.65 -15.56 -12.03
CA PHE A 751 -33.62 -15.29 -11.02
C PHE A 751 -32.54 -14.35 -11.56
N PRO A 752 -32.13 -13.31 -10.80
CA PRO A 752 -31.07 -12.41 -11.23
C PRO A 752 -29.72 -13.14 -11.30
N VAL A 753 -28.87 -12.74 -12.24
CA VAL A 753 -27.48 -13.25 -12.39
C VAL A 753 -26.77 -13.27 -11.03
N GLY A 754 -26.16 -14.41 -10.70
CA GLY A 754 -25.48 -14.63 -9.42
C GLY A 754 -26.39 -15.06 -8.26
N SER A 755 -27.71 -15.23 -8.47
CA SER A 755 -28.59 -15.83 -7.46
C SER A 755 -28.18 -17.29 -7.18
N PRO A 756 -28.00 -17.70 -5.91
CA PRO A 756 -27.68 -19.09 -5.55
C PRO A 756 -28.86 -20.05 -5.80
N LYS A 757 -30.04 -19.51 -6.10
CA LYS A 757 -31.23 -20.29 -6.46
C LYS A 757 -31.24 -20.72 -7.93
N ILE A 758 -30.39 -20.11 -8.77
CA ILE A 758 -30.29 -20.52 -10.18
C ILE A 758 -29.79 -21.96 -10.20
N ILE A 759 -30.51 -22.76 -10.96
CA ILE A 759 -30.11 -24.09 -11.33
C ILE A 759 -29.48 -24.02 -12.71
N TRP A 760 -28.26 -24.53 -12.80
CA TRP A 760 -27.50 -24.62 -14.04
C TRP A 760 -27.58 -26.04 -14.60
N GLU A 761 -27.34 -26.19 -15.89
CA GLU A 761 -27.14 -27.47 -16.57
C GLU A 761 -25.77 -27.49 -17.23
N ILE A 762 -25.14 -28.66 -17.33
CA ILE A 762 -23.88 -28.85 -18.02
C ILE A 762 -24.07 -29.81 -19.19
N GLY A 763 -23.63 -29.38 -20.37
CA GLY A 763 -23.66 -30.18 -21.60
C GLY A 763 -22.26 -30.35 -22.17
N ASP A 764 -21.93 -31.56 -22.61
CA ASP A 764 -20.61 -31.88 -23.13
C ASP A 764 -20.64 -32.93 -24.24
N PHE A 765 -19.67 -32.82 -25.16
CA PHE A 765 -19.29 -33.93 -26.03
C PHE A 765 -17.81 -33.83 -26.39
N LEU A 766 -17.22 -34.97 -26.74
CA LEU A 766 -15.83 -35.05 -27.14
C LEU A 766 -15.70 -35.96 -28.35
N SER A 767 -14.82 -35.59 -29.28
CA SER A 767 -14.45 -36.44 -30.41
C SER A 767 -13.99 -37.81 -29.92
N SER A 768 -14.44 -38.85 -30.61
CA SER A 768 -14.23 -40.25 -30.24
C SER A 768 -12.75 -40.65 -30.15
N SER A 769 -11.86 -39.98 -30.88
CA SER A 769 -10.40 -40.19 -30.82
C SER A 769 -9.78 -39.75 -29.48
N TYR A 770 -10.49 -38.97 -28.67
CA TYR A 770 -10.02 -38.43 -27.39
C TYR A 770 -10.73 -39.08 -26.18
N HIS A 771 -11.59 -40.07 -26.41
CA HIS A 771 -12.28 -40.79 -25.33
C HIS A 771 -11.30 -41.58 -24.46
N GLY A 772 -11.60 -41.69 -23.16
CA GLY A 772 -10.78 -42.43 -22.20
C GLY A 772 -9.50 -41.73 -21.73
N GLY A 773 -9.14 -40.58 -22.34
CA GLY A 773 -7.92 -39.83 -21.99
C GLY A 773 -8.02 -38.97 -20.73
N GLY A 774 -9.18 -38.87 -20.07
CA GLY A 774 -9.36 -38.03 -18.87
C GLY A 774 -9.62 -36.54 -19.15
N ILE A 775 -9.55 -36.10 -20.41
CA ILE A 775 -9.73 -34.70 -20.85
C ILE A 775 -11.07 -34.13 -20.35
N MET A 776 -12.19 -34.82 -20.58
CA MET A 776 -13.50 -34.33 -20.16
C MET A 776 -13.65 -34.24 -18.64
N THR A 777 -13.00 -35.15 -17.90
CA THR A 777 -12.97 -35.06 -16.43
C THR A 777 -12.27 -33.79 -15.97
N ALA A 778 -11.14 -33.46 -16.57
CA ALA A 778 -10.37 -32.25 -16.25
C ALA A 778 -11.09 -30.97 -16.73
N ALA A 779 -11.75 -31.00 -17.90
CA ALA A 779 -12.53 -29.88 -18.42
C ALA A 779 -13.73 -29.53 -17.52
N ILE A 780 -14.54 -30.52 -17.12
CA ILE A 780 -15.68 -30.32 -16.20
C ILE A 780 -15.22 -29.75 -14.86
N ARG A 781 -14.12 -30.28 -14.31
CA ARG A 781 -13.55 -29.77 -13.07
C ARG A 781 -13.19 -28.29 -13.19
N MET A 782 -12.46 -27.93 -14.25
CA MET A 782 -11.99 -26.58 -14.49
C MET A 782 -13.17 -25.62 -14.70
N ILE A 783 -14.13 -25.95 -15.57
CA ILE A 783 -15.29 -25.10 -15.83
C ILE A 783 -16.13 -24.88 -14.57
N ILE A 784 -16.36 -25.91 -13.74
CA ILE A 784 -17.14 -25.76 -12.51
C ILE A 784 -16.38 -24.91 -11.47
N HIS A 785 -15.15 -25.29 -11.15
CA HIS A 785 -14.44 -24.72 -10.01
C HIS A 785 -13.78 -23.37 -10.32
N ASP A 786 -13.33 -23.19 -11.56
CA ASP A 786 -12.55 -22.01 -11.95
C ASP A 786 -13.48 -20.97 -12.61
N TRP A 787 -14.61 -21.37 -13.19
CA TRP A 787 -15.58 -20.44 -13.79
C TRP A 787 -16.95 -20.41 -13.10
N ALA A 788 -17.73 -21.48 -13.15
CA ALA A 788 -19.15 -21.46 -12.76
C ALA A 788 -19.37 -21.06 -11.29
N VAL A 789 -18.56 -21.59 -10.37
CA VAL A 789 -18.62 -21.22 -8.95
C VAL A 789 -18.21 -19.75 -8.73
N PRO A 790 -17.01 -19.30 -9.11
CA PRO A 790 -16.55 -17.94 -8.79
C PRO A 790 -17.16 -16.84 -9.69
N ARG A 791 -17.60 -17.16 -10.90
CA ARG A 791 -18.09 -16.17 -11.89
C ARG A 791 -19.58 -16.23 -12.12
N MET A 792 -20.26 -17.36 -11.91
CA MET A 792 -21.71 -17.47 -12.08
C MET A 792 -22.47 -17.67 -10.76
N ASN A 793 -21.73 -17.81 -9.65
CA ASN A 793 -22.26 -18.18 -8.33
C ASN A 793 -23.04 -19.51 -8.35
N ALA A 794 -22.60 -20.47 -9.16
CA ALA A 794 -23.29 -21.75 -9.32
C ALA A 794 -23.30 -22.55 -8.00
N HIS A 795 -24.50 -22.87 -7.52
CA HIS A 795 -24.71 -23.70 -6.32
C HIS A 795 -25.23 -25.10 -6.66
N THR A 796 -26.05 -25.19 -7.72
CA THR A 796 -26.63 -26.43 -8.21
C THR A 796 -26.41 -26.52 -9.71
N ILE A 797 -25.81 -27.62 -10.16
CA ILE A 797 -25.59 -27.91 -11.58
C ILE A 797 -26.16 -29.31 -11.87
N TYR A 798 -27.06 -29.42 -12.83
CA TYR A 798 -27.59 -30.66 -13.35
C TYR A 798 -26.78 -31.16 -14.54
N GLY A 799 -26.60 -32.47 -14.62
CA GLY A 799 -26.12 -33.15 -15.82
C GLY A 799 -27.01 -34.35 -16.10
N SER A 800 -27.23 -34.65 -17.37
CA SER A 800 -27.98 -35.82 -17.82
C SER A 800 -27.11 -36.65 -18.76
N THR A 801 -27.24 -37.97 -18.69
CA THR A 801 -26.51 -38.87 -19.59
C THR A 801 -27.26 -40.18 -19.78
N TYR A 802 -27.13 -40.78 -20.96
CA TYR A 802 -27.78 -42.04 -21.29
C TYR A 802 -27.25 -43.19 -20.44
N SER A 803 -28.12 -44.14 -20.09
CA SER A 803 -27.79 -45.34 -19.32
C SER A 803 -26.78 -46.25 -20.02
N GLY A 804 -26.70 -46.19 -21.35
CA GLY A 804 -25.68 -46.87 -22.15
C GLY A 804 -24.28 -46.24 -22.05
N ASN A 805 -24.15 -45.05 -21.46
CA ASN A 805 -22.91 -44.28 -21.38
C ASN A 805 -22.30 -44.30 -19.97
N ALA A 806 -21.93 -45.49 -19.50
CA ALA A 806 -21.31 -45.68 -18.18
C ALA A 806 -20.00 -44.87 -17.99
N ALA A 807 -19.32 -44.49 -19.09
CA ALA A 807 -18.14 -43.65 -19.04
C ALA A 807 -18.48 -42.21 -18.64
N SER A 808 -19.52 -41.61 -19.23
CA SER A 808 -19.99 -40.27 -18.89
C SER A 808 -20.50 -40.19 -17.44
N VAL A 809 -21.25 -41.21 -16.97
CA VAL A 809 -21.64 -41.31 -15.55
C VAL A 809 -20.41 -41.26 -14.63
N LYS A 810 -19.37 -42.05 -14.93
CA LYS A 810 -18.11 -42.02 -14.16
C LYS A 810 -17.42 -40.66 -14.20
N VAL A 811 -17.47 -39.95 -15.33
CA VAL A 811 -16.88 -38.61 -15.47
C VAL A 811 -17.59 -37.61 -14.55
N PHE A 812 -18.94 -37.61 -14.52
CA PHE A 812 -19.71 -36.77 -13.60
C PHE A 812 -19.45 -37.12 -12.13
N LEU A 813 -19.49 -38.41 -11.78
CA LEU A 813 -19.23 -38.87 -10.41
C LEU A 813 -17.82 -38.48 -9.91
N LYS A 814 -16.79 -38.57 -10.77
CA LYS A 814 -15.42 -38.13 -10.45
C LYS A 814 -15.30 -36.62 -10.21
N ASN A 815 -16.26 -35.84 -10.70
CA ASN A 815 -16.35 -34.40 -10.49
C ASN A 815 -17.37 -34.02 -9.40
N GLY A 816 -17.77 -34.99 -8.57
CA GLY A 816 -18.57 -34.74 -7.37
C GLY A 816 -20.08 -34.64 -7.61
N PHE A 817 -20.55 -34.94 -8.83
CA PHE A 817 -21.98 -35.12 -9.05
C PHE A 817 -22.47 -36.37 -8.32
N LYS A 818 -23.75 -36.36 -7.94
CA LYS A 818 -24.45 -37.50 -7.38
C LYS A 818 -25.67 -37.78 -8.24
N GLU A 819 -25.87 -39.04 -8.58
CA GLU A 819 -27.11 -39.48 -9.19
C GLU A 819 -28.25 -39.27 -8.18
N PHE A 820 -29.35 -38.64 -8.62
CA PHE A 820 -30.50 -38.37 -7.77
C PHE A 820 -31.81 -38.90 -8.36
N ASP A 821 -31.86 -39.14 -9.66
CA ASP A 821 -32.99 -39.77 -10.33
C ASP A 821 -32.53 -40.57 -11.55
N PHE A 822 -33.36 -41.54 -11.94
CA PHE A 822 -33.16 -42.40 -13.10
C PHE A 822 -34.51 -42.70 -13.75
N VAL A 823 -34.59 -42.50 -15.06
CA VAL A 823 -35.81 -42.78 -15.83
C VAL A 823 -35.54 -43.97 -16.75
N ASP A 824 -36.23 -45.08 -16.47
CA ASP A 824 -36.25 -46.26 -17.34
C ASP A 824 -37.23 -46.04 -18.49
N ASN A 825 -36.80 -46.34 -19.73
CA ASN A 825 -37.61 -46.25 -20.94
C ASN A 825 -38.23 -44.86 -21.19
N CYS A 826 -37.41 -43.85 -21.50
CA CYS A 826 -37.84 -42.55 -22.04
C CYS A 826 -38.41 -42.67 -23.48
N VAL A 827 -39.38 -43.57 -23.71
CA VAL A 827 -39.94 -43.94 -25.02
C VAL A 827 -40.80 -42.83 -25.63
N GLU A 828 -41.23 -41.82 -24.85
CA GLU A 828 -41.99 -40.67 -25.37
C GLU A 828 -41.13 -39.45 -25.72
N ILE A 829 -39.81 -39.52 -25.58
CA ILE A 829 -38.91 -38.52 -26.15
C ILE A 829 -38.44 -39.04 -27.52
N ARG A 830 -39.32 -38.85 -28.52
CA ARG A 830 -39.03 -38.69 -29.95
C ARG A 830 -38.99 -39.96 -30.84
N LYS A 831 -40.09 -40.15 -31.58
CA LYS A 831 -40.34 -41.17 -32.64
C LYS A 831 -39.38 -41.17 -33.84
N SER A 832 -38.36 -40.31 -33.87
CA SER A 832 -37.45 -40.11 -35.02
C SER A 832 -36.17 -40.96 -34.99
N LYS A 833 -35.77 -41.54 -33.85
CA LYS A 833 -34.43 -42.15 -33.67
C LYS A 833 -34.32 -43.67 -33.92
N GLY A 834 -35.30 -44.32 -34.52
CA GLY A 834 -35.12 -45.68 -35.12
C GLY A 834 -34.54 -46.77 -34.19
N GLY A 835 -34.78 -46.70 -32.87
CA GLY A 835 -34.35 -47.73 -31.93
C GLY A 835 -34.57 -47.31 -30.48
N GLY A 836 -35.53 -47.94 -29.79
CA GLY A 836 -35.81 -47.71 -28.37
C GLY A 836 -34.88 -48.49 -27.43
N LYS A 837 -34.91 -48.08 -26.15
CA LYS A 837 -34.31 -48.68 -24.92
C LYS A 837 -32.96 -48.11 -24.43
N ALA A 838 -32.91 -46.83 -24.10
CA ALA A 838 -31.93 -46.35 -23.11
C ALA A 838 -32.65 -45.51 -22.05
N GLY A 839 -32.34 -45.76 -20.78
CA GLY A 839 -32.76 -44.89 -19.68
C GLY A 839 -31.86 -43.65 -19.62
N VAL A 840 -32.23 -42.67 -18.80
CA VAL A 840 -31.42 -41.45 -18.57
C VAL A 840 -31.09 -41.37 -17.08
N HIS A 841 -29.81 -41.17 -16.76
CA HIS A 841 -29.36 -40.84 -15.42
C HIS A 841 -29.38 -39.32 -15.26
N PHE A 842 -30.03 -38.84 -14.20
CA PHE A 842 -29.97 -37.44 -13.79
C PHE A 842 -29.03 -37.30 -12.60
N LEU A 843 -28.01 -36.48 -12.81
CA LEU A 843 -26.98 -36.23 -11.83
C LEU A 843 -27.01 -34.77 -11.39
N VAL A 844 -26.76 -34.53 -10.11
CA VAL A 844 -26.71 -33.20 -9.52
C VAL A 844 -25.37 -32.99 -8.83
N TRP A 845 -24.71 -31.91 -9.17
CA TRP A 845 -23.62 -31.35 -8.40
C TRP A 845 -24.16 -30.25 -7.51
N ARG A 846 -23.81 -30.32 -6.22
CA ARG A 846 -24.11 -29.25 -5.26
C ARG A 846 -22.81 -28.75 -4.67
N ARG A 847 -22.69 -27.43 -4.58
CA ARG A 847 -21.54 -26.79 -3.96
C ARG A 847 -21.36 -27.32 -2.53
N PRO A 848 -20.18 -27.86 -2.17
CA PRO A 848 -19.89 -28.23 -0.79
C PRO A 848 -20.00 -27.01 0.13
N GLN A 849 -20.60 -27.19 1.31
CA GLN A 849 -20.76 -26.12 2.32
C GLN A 849 -19.41 -25.60 2.81
#